data_AF-A0A8J6HKN6-F1
#
_entry.id   AF-A0A8J6HKN6-F1
#
_cell.length_a   1.000
_cell.length_b   1.000
_cell.length_c   1.000
_cell.angle_alpha   90.00
_cell.angle_beta   90.00
_cell.angle_gamma   90.00
#
_symmetry.space_group_name_H-M   'P 1'
#
loop_
_entity.id
_entity.type
_entity.pdbx_description
1 polymer ?
#
loop_
_entity_poly.entity_id
_entity_poly.type
_entity_poly.pdbx_seq_one_letter_code
_entity_poly.pdbx_strand_id
1 'polypeptide(L)'
;MDDFKENADFPLVFKKTQRKSFNHNSHTIRRFMTKTGHLNLQLGQVPYHKYLRFTKDFANTLVLIRWRWVILFVILANSFFYLCFAGLWMFDAWLSGDLDATKTGNFCIKATRHFTGYLLLSVETITTTGYGYLYPSEHCYLALAILILSTLVMIFIDGAFISVVFLKICKPPKKNTLTLFSKKAVISLRNGKLCLILRIDDHLSRHVIDPKITLYYADRRNVKEESFQIDLQEMETELIGMLLWPTDVVHEINQKSPLWNLSPPDLMNNVRLLSITIKDGIEFFENQQHLFTEATLLSRTVYRLKMKFRSSKDFKAVEKLNRVLRTYLHVQISKALKTLSNSIPQNYKANQSNMFTKNMMDFVLVRIQGLGKLLCRILETCKIVSGLTQQRLRLGHFWKIAMIIFAVTARIFVIARTILKYTCELYQSLLAFSSNLNNSGVRWLPKLYVFPSRLDDWLGVDWLDLENTVIEIPDEEPGMSYLNLLEDSDEDVEFCDEYVLVKDDSLLEETEQLSESVELCEDTEEHSNDQVDVGEVINLSEIETPPMLKRKRRPDNIGNFIKRRNLGVTKKKAKKVNESLISISDSSDVEVSAFIEKPLEDPIIVVSENDDVDIIGPPDSLSNLRPVTRKRLFRETDLQRELREMQNATQLWNQEFWATHNTNFNRKRQEYIDKHQVPGEETRQLSADEMSEFYKSFLDSNWKTHLKYNAEWYKKNFALLFLALRVSLEKNISLRSSRLLCQMSQYFIMSSLVVLLLTAIFASSGAVPSEVVVNDAVNVAVHSTVDLRSQLVHQKNVIALKNLGPADLNSYFFALNEPELLVVVFNNEHGRKLPFKKIEWDSNSSFYEVALDEDVKQNEKYKLSCMITYANKITPAVKKRTFDEDQLVKFVGNVRFFSPYRTIFHHVEYLLHDPLLEVSKNATHLESTKITYIFYDTHTYTVDRVVIVLVKNDAFVVVKNIQRSIDVSHYGKIHVQDEVVIENNGVRLVGPFTGGKRKATTGWFYTHLPACTENIKFFDILGNNSKTQVYHFIDYITLKFNTRFPLMGGWKSSYVLSYDVPVHEYVLMDEEHYSLQMRALDYVLTDVVIESAVVKIRFPEGAQIKRVILPNSLTLENEGDGSNPSEQIIVLKGVNLFENYISNVTVNYSFNPLYLLRLPLVISVFLEGAFLVVLVGKYFNDTSFDSLFFARLADTF
;
A
#
# COMPACT_ATOMS: atom_id res chain seq x y z
N MET A 1 10.15 20.62 -54.86
CA MET A 1 11.46 20.39 -55.48
C MET A 1 11.60 18.89 -55.54
N ASP A 2 11.48 18.39 -56.75
CA ASP A 2 10.79 17.14 -57.01
C ASP A 2 11.79 16.09 -57.51
N ASP A 3 11.27 14.95 -57.97
CA ASP A 3 12.02 13.85 -58.59
C ASP A 3 13.10 13.18 -57.73
N PHE A 4 12.79 11.95 -57.29
CA PHE A 4 13.53 10.78 -57.79
C PHE A 4 12.68 9.51 -57.62
N LYS A 5 11.89 9.18 -58.65
CA LYS A 5 11.44 7.80 -58.89
C LYS A 5 12.53 7.11 -59.71
N GLU A 6 12.99 5.94 -59.26
CA GLU A 6 13.62 4.99 -60.18
C GLU A 6 13.35 3.55 -59.71
N ASN A 7 12.90 2.70 -60.62
CA ASN A 7 12.56 1.30 -60.34
C ASN A 7 13.81 0.42 -60.47
N ALA A 8 13.93 -0.59 -59.61
CA ALA A 8 15.01 -1.58 -59.68
C ALA A 8 14.52 -2.97 -59.25
N ASP A 9 13.64 -3.57 -60.06
CA ASP A 9 13.23 -4.96 -59.90
C ASP A 9 14.39 -5.93 -60.17
N PHE A 10 14.73 -6.78 -59.20
CA PHE A 10 15.49 -8.01 -59.46
C PHE A 10 15.03 -9.14 -58.51
N PRO A 11 14.86 -10.39 -59.00
CA PRO A 11 14.24 -11.46 -58.25
C PRO A 11 15.19 -12.14 -57.27
N LEU A 12 14.72 -12.41 -56.04
CA LEU A 12 15.41 -13.25 -55.07
C LEU A 12 14.82 -14.66 -55.07
N VAL A 13 15.51 -15.59 -55.74
CA VAL A 13 15.13 -17.01 -55.78
C VAL A 13 15.47 -17.70 -54.46
N PHE A 14 14.47 -18.00 -53.64
CA PHE A 14 14.65 -18.67 -52.35
C PHE A 14 14.65 -20.20 -52.49
N LYS A 15 15.84 -20.83 -52.42
CA LYS A 15 15.97 -22.29 -52.47
C LYS A 15 15.59 -22.94 -51.14
N LYS A 16 14.74 -23.97 -51.18
CA LYS A 16 14.14 -24.60 -49.99
C LYS A 16 15.05 -25.66 -49.36
N THR A 17 15.65 -25.36 -48.21
CA THR A 17 16.28 -26.40 -47.38
C THR A 17 15.21 -27.25 -46.69
N GLN A 18 15.11 -28.54 -47.01
CA GLN A 18 14.21 -29.45 -46.30
C GLN A 18 14.76 -29.76 -44.89
N ARG A 19 13.97 -29.48 -43.85
CA ARG A 19 14.07 -30.19 -42.56
C ARG A 19 12.92 -31.21 -42.50
N LYS A 20 13.23 -32.45 -42.17
CA LYS A 20 12.24 -33.54 -42.09
C LYS A 20 11.23 -33.26 -40.98
N SER A 21 9.97 -33.60 -41.25
CA SER A 21 8.84 -33.43 -40.32
C SER A 21 8.39 -34.80 -39.85
N PHE A 22 8.48 -35.07 -38.54
CA PHE A 22 7.76 -36.15 -37.89
C PHE A 22 7.21 -35.70 -36.53
N ASN A 23 6.02 -35.10 -36.59
CA ASN A 23 4.96 -35.39 -35.62
C ASN A 23 3.63 -35.02 -36.29
N HIS A 24 2.79 -36.03 -36.55
CA HIS A 24 1.50 -35.83 -37.19
C HIS A 24 0.44 -35.48 -36.15
N ASN A 25 0.13 -34.20 -36.00
CA ASN A 25 -1.24 -33.74 -35.76
C ASN A 25 -1.38 -32.23 -36.03
N SER A 26 -2.39 -31.88 -36.84
CA SER A 26 -2.63 -30.55 -37.44
C SER A 26 -1.51 -29.99 -38.34
N HIS A 27 -1.79 -29.86 -39.64
CA HIS A 27 -0.97 -29.04 -40.54
C HIS A 27 -1.34 -27.56 -40.39
N THR A 28 -0.97 -26.95 -39.26
CA THR A 28 -1.16 -25.50 -39.04
C THR A 28 -0.24 -24.68 -39.93
N ILE A 29 -0.82 -23.83 -40.79
CA ILE A 29 -0.08 -22.99 -41.73
C ILE A 29 0.63 -21.88 -40.95
N ARG A 30 1.98 -21.85 -41.01
CA ARG A 30 2.78 -20.80 -40.37
C ARG A 30 2.59 -19.46 -41.08
N ARG A 31 2.30 -18.40 -40.32
CA ARG A 31 2.00 -17.05 -40.84
C ARG A 31 3.27 -16.35 -41.34
N PHE A 32 3.18 -15.70 -42.50
CA PHE A 32 4.26 -14.96 -43.18
C PHE A 32 4.75 -13.72 -42.40
N MET A 33 3.81 -12.99 -41.80
CA MET A 33 4.07 -11.87 -40.89
C MET A 33 3.30 -12.11 -39.58
N THR A 34 3.88 -11.79 -38.43
CA THR A 34 3.18 -11.89 -37.14
C THR A 34 2.08 -10.83 -37.03
N LYS A 35 1.13 -10.99 -36.09
CA LYS A 35 0.18 -9.90 -35.77
C LYS A 35 0.89 -8.65 -35.22
N THR A 36 2.10 -8.82 -34.68
CA THR A 36 3.02 -7.74 -34.25
C THR A 36 3.87 -7.14 -35.39
N GLY A 37 3.54 -7.42 -36.66
CA GLY A 37 4.19 -6.79 -37.81
C GLY A 37 5.65 -7.20 -38.04
N HIS A 38 6.09 -8.30 -37.43
CA HIS A 38 7.42 -8.87 -37.68
C HIS A 38 7.34 -9.87 -38.82
N LEU A 39 8.14 -9.65 -39.86
CA LEU A 39 8.30 -10.59 -40.97
C LEU A 39 8.93 -11.88 -40.45
N ASN A 40 8.26 -13.01 -40.68
CA ASN A 40 8.71 -14.34 -40.25
C ASN A 40 9.68 -14.95 -41.29
N LEU A 41 10.65 -14.14 -41.71
CA LEU A 41 11.59 -14.43 -42.80
C LEU A 41 13.03 -14.34 -42.31
N GLN A 42 13.83 -15.34 -42.64
CA GLN A 42 15.28 -15.33 -42.41
C GLN A 42 15.98 -14.99 -43.72
N LEU A 43 16.74 -13.88 -43.71
CA LEU A 43 17.56 -13.47 -44.85
C LEU A 43 18.69 -14.48 -45.09
N GLY A 44 18.86 -14.91 -46.34
CA GLY A 44 19.96 -15.77 -46.76
C GLY A 44 21.32 -15.07 -46.72
N GLN A 45 22.38 -15.78 -47.12
CA GLN A 45 23.77 -15.29 -47.08
C GLN A 45 23.92 -13.92 -47.76
N VAL A 46 24.38 -12.93 -47.00
CA VAL A 46 24.60 -11.55 -47.49
C VAL A 46 26.08 -11.39 -47.87
N PRO A 47 26.40 -10.94 -49.11
CA PRO A 47 27.79 -10.84 -49.57
C PRO A 47 28.58 -9.74 -48.83
N TYR A 48 29.86 -10.01 -48.60
CA TYR A 48 30.78 -9.23 -47.75
C TYR A 48 30.87 -7.73 -48.09
N HIS A 49 30.75 -7.36 -49.38
CA HIS A 49 30.77 -5.96 -49.82
C HIS A 49 29.66 -5.09 -49.19
N LYS A 50 28.63 -5.68 -48.57
CA LYS A 50 27.57 -4.92 -47.88
C LYS A 50 28.04 -4.29 -46.55
N TYR A 51 29.08 -4.81 -45.89
CA TYR A 51 29.61 -4.22 -44.65
C TYR A 51 30.22 -2.83 -44.86
N LEU A 52 30.95 -2.64 -45.96
CA LEU A 52 31.45 -1.34 -46.42
C LEU A 52 30.35 -0.33 -46.77
N ARG A 53 29.08 -0.77 -46.90
CA ARG A 53 27.93 0.12 -47.09
C ARG A 53 27.39 0.63 -45.74
N PHE A 54 27.50 -0.14 -44.66
CA PHE A 54 27.18 0.32 -43.30
C PHE A 54 28.23 1.26 -42.71
N THR A 55 29.51 1.15 -43.11
CA THR A 55 30.53 2.15 -42.73
C THR A 55 30.44 3.44 -43.55
N LYS A 56 29.77 3.42 -44.71
CA LYS A 56 29.36 4.64 -45.41
C LYS A 56 28.09 5.25 -44.80
N ASP A 57 27.15 4.42 -44.33
CA ASP A 57 26.06 4.86 -43.44
C ASP A 57 26.49 4.88 -41.95
N PHE A 58 27.57 5.63 -41.72
CA PHE A 58 28.07 6.02 -40.39
C PHE A 58 27.16 7.09 -39.75
N ALA A 59 25.87 7.11 -40.09
CA ALA A 59 24.84 7.93 -39.47
C ALA A 59 23.78 7.04 -38.80
N ASN A 60 22.97 6.37 -39.62
CA ASN A 60 21.82 5.58 -39.16
C ASN A 60 22.23 4.42 -38.24
N THR A 61 23.47 3.94 -38.29
CA THR A 61 23.89 2.79 -37.49
C THR A 61 24.01 3.09 -35.98
N LEU A 62 24.42 4.30 -35.52
CA LEU A 62 24.22 4.79 -34.12
C LEU A 62 22.84 5.49 -33.95
N VAL A 63 21.91 5.37 -34.88
CA VAL A 63 20.47 5.53 -34.59
C VAL A 63 19.81 4.18 -34.29
N LEU A 64 20.24 3.08 -34.94
CA LEU A 64 19.46 1.83 -34.96
C LEU A 64 19.61 0.87 -33.76
N ILE A 65 20.79 0.71 -33.12
CA ILE A 65 21.00 -0.35 -32.10
C ILE A 65 20.75 0.12 -30.64
N ARG A 66 20.59 -0.84 -29.73
CA ARG A 66 20.48 -0.73 -28.26
C ARG A 66 21.47 0.27 -27.60
N TRP A 67 21.04 0.94 -26.52
CA TRP A 67 21.78 2.02 -25.84
C TRP A 67 23.16 1.63 -25.28
N ARG A 68 23.34 0.42 -24.74
CA ARG A 68 24.63 -0.04 -24.19
C ARG A 68 25.85 0.19 -25.09
N TRP A 69 25.69 0.03 -26.40
CA TRP A 69 26.78 0.24 -27.38
C TRP A 69 27.09 1.71 -27.69
N VAL A 70 26.21 2.63 -27.30
CA VAL A 70 26.49 4.09 -27.34
C VAL A 70 27.39 4.47 -26.18
N ILE A 71 26.96 4.07 -24.99
CA ILE A 71 27.60 4.41 -23.72
C ILE A 71 29.02 3.85 -23.71
N LEU A 72 29.19 2.58 -24.14
CA LEU A 72 30.52 1.97 -24.27
C LEU A 72 31.43 2.73 -25.27
N PHE A 73 30.92 3.16 -26.42
CA PHE A 73 31.70 3.92 -27.41
C PHE A 73 32.18 5.26 -26.84
N VAL A 74 31.34 5.95 -26.07
CA VAL A 74 31.67 7.23 -25.43
C VAL A 74 32.72 7.06 -24.31
N ILE A 75 32.57 6.03 -23.47
CA ILE A 75 33.56 5.70 -22.44
C ILE A 75 34.93 5.43 -23.08
N LEU A 76 34.98 4.62 -24.14
CA LEU A 76 36.23 4.31 -24.86
C LEU A 76 36.84 5.54 -25.54
N ALA A 77 36.03 6.42 -26.12
CA ALA A 77 36.50 7.68 -26.72
C ALA A 77 37.13 8.61 -25.66
N ASN A 78 36.46 8.85 -24.54
CA ASN A 78 36.97 9.73 -23.49
C ASN A 78 38.26 9.15 -22.86
N SER A 79 38.28 7.83 -22.62
CA SER A 79 39.47 7.13 -22.10
C SER A 79 40.67 7.24 -23.04
N PHE A 80 40.45 7.17 -24.36
CA PHE A 80 41.49 7.40 -25.36
C PHE A 80 42.04 8.83 -25.30
N PHE A 81 41.18 9.86 -25.28
CA PHE A 81 41.64 11.24 -25.22
C PHE A 81 42.35 11.60 -23.91
N TYR A 82 41.88 11.10 -22.75
CA TYR A 82 42.60 11.28 -21.48
C TYR A 82 44.04 10.74 -21.57
N LEU A 83 44.24 9.55 -22.15
CA LEU A 83 45.57 8.95 -22.33
C LEU A 83 46.42 9.70 -23.36
N CYS A 84 45.84 10.16 -24.47
CA CYS A 84 46.56 10.95 -25.46
C CYS A 84 47.05 12.29 -24.90
N PHE A 85 46.20 13.04 -24.21
CA PHE A 85 46.61 14.31 -23.59
C PHE A 85 47.56 14.12 -22.41
N ALA A 86 47.45 13.02 -21.65
CA ALA A 86 48.46 12.65 -20.65
C ALA A 86 49.84 12.42 -21.28
N GLY A 87 49.88 11.80 -22.47
CA GLY A 87 51.09 11.65 -23.28
C GLY A 87 51.64 12.99 -23.77
N LEU A 88 50.79 13.92 -24.21
CA LEU A 88 51.19 15.27 -24.63
C LEU A 88 51.75 16.11 -23.47
N TRP A 89 51.11 16.08 -22.30
CA TRP A 89 51.62 16.74 -21.09
C TRP A 89 52.98 16.17 -20.64
N MET A 90 53.15 14.84 -20.72
CA MET A 90 54.44 14.21 -20.41
C MET A 90 55.51 14.52 -21.48
N PHE A 91 55.12 14.76 -22.74
CA PHE A 91 56.01 15.16 -23.82
C PHE A 91 56.46 16.63 -23.72
N ASP A 92 55.57 17.54 -23.31
CA ASP A 92 55.90 18.92 -22.95
C ASP A 92 56.89 18.97 -21.77
N ALA A 93 56.64 18.19 -20.73
CA ALA A 93 57.56 18.03 -19.60
C ALA A 93 58.91 17.42 -19.98
N TRP A 94 58.94 16.52 -20.98
CA TRP A 94 60.19 15.94 -21.51
C TRP A 94 60.99 16.97 -22.32
N LEU A 95 60.35 17.68 -23.26
CA LEU A 95 60.99 18.76 -24.04
C LEU A 95 61.51 19.89 -23.15
N SER A 96 60.83 20.16 -22.04
CA SER A 96 61.15 21.26 -21.10
C SER A 96 62.15 20.87 -20.01
N GLY A 97 62.59 19.61 -19.95
CA GLY A 97 63.50 19.10 -18.92
C GLY A 97 62.90 19.02 -17.51
N ASP A 98 61.57 19.02 -17.36
CA ASP A 98 60.89 18.94 -16.05
C ASP A 98 60.96 17.55 -15.42
N LEU A 99 61.22 16.53 -16.24
CA LEU A 99 61.48 15.15 -15.80
C LEU A 99 62.86 14.98 -15.16
N ASP A 100 63.81 15.87 -15.42
CA ASP A 100 65.17 15.76 -14.86
C ASP A 100 65.21 16.20 -13.40
N ALA A 101 65.77 15.33 -12.55
CA ALA A 101 65.83 15.55 -11.10
C ALA A 101 66.71 16.74 -10.67
N THR A 102 67.58 17.22 -11.56
CA THR A 102 68.58 18.29 -11.32
C THR A 102 68.07 19.71 -11.61
N LYS A 103 66.92 19.87 -12.27
CA LYS A 103 66.37 21.19 -12.62
C LYS A 103 65.80 21.89 -11.37
N THR A 104 66.33 23.07 -11.03
CA THR A 104 65.93 23.87 -9.86
C THR A 104 65.38 25.25 -10.28
N GLY A 105 64.10 25.27 -10.65
CA GLY A 105 63.37 26.49 -11.04
C GLY A 105 62.74 26.38 -12.42
N ASN A 106 61.72 27.21 -12.66
CA ASN A 106 60.98 27.33 -13.93
C ASN A 106 60.51 25.99 -14.54
N PHE A 107 59.65 25.29 -13.81
CA PHE A 107 58.88 24.15 -14.33
C PHE A 107 57.69 24.64 -15.16
N CYS A 108 57.43 23.96 -16.28
CA CYS A 108 56.23 24.14 -17.10
C CYS A 108 54.99 23.52 -16.45
N ILE A 109 55.13 22.38 -15.76
CA ILE A 109 54.05 21.74 -15.01
C ILE A 109 54.52 21.53 -13.56
N LYS A 110 53.75 22.03 -12.59
CA LYS A 110 54.09 21.90 -11.17
C LYS A 110 53.48 20.62 -10.54
N ALA A 111 54.08 20.20 -9.43
CA ALA A 111 53.63 19.11 -8.53
C ALA A 111 53.60 17.66 -9.08
N THR A 112 54.05 17.36 -10.30
CA THR A 112 54.19 15.97 -10.80
C THR A 112 55.50 15.72 -11.55
N ARG A 113 55.97 14.47 -11.50
CA ARG A 113 57.01 13.88 -12.38
C ARG A 113 56.60 12.50 -12.93
N HIS A 114 55.36 12.06 -12.70
CA HIS A 114 54.89 10.70 -13.03
C HIS A 114 53.72 10.75 -14.01
N PHE A 115 53.63 9.75 -14.89
CA PHE A 115 52.53 9.62 -15.87
C PHE A 115 51.14 9.64 -15.23
N THR A 116 51.00 9.10 -14.01
CA THR A 116 49.76 9.16 -13.23
C THR A 116 49.31 10.59 -12.91
N GLY A 117 50.24 11.50 -12.62
CA GLY A 117 49.94 12.91 -12.41
C GLY A 117 49.65 13.67 -13.70
N TYR A 118 50.33 13.35 -14.80
CA TYR A 118 49.98 13.90 -16.13
C TYR A 118 48.62 13.37 -16.63
N LEU A 119 48.25 12.14 -16.27
CA LEU A 119 46.93 11.58 -16.53
C LEU A 119 45.85 12.23 -15.66
N LEU A 120 46.13 12.50 -14.39
CA LEU A 120 45.23 13.23 -13.52
C LEU A 120 45.00 14.67 -14.02
N LEU A 121 46.06 15.40 -14.37
CA LEU A 121 45.97 16.73 -15.02
C LEU A 121 45.19 16.68 -16.35
N SER A 122 45.41 15.65 -17.16
CA SER A 122 44.66 15.42 -18.42
C SER A 122 43.16 15.24 -18.17
N VAL A 123 42.78 14.41 -17.19
CA VAL A 123 41.38 14.24 -16.78
C VAL A 123 40.83 15.56 -16.23
N GLU A 124 41.48 16.18 -15.23
CA GLU A 124 41.02 17.44 -14.62
C GLU A 124 40.79 18.57 -15.62
N THR A 125 41.61 18.63 -16.67
CA THR A 125 41.50 19.60 -17.76
C THR A 125 40.28 19.30 -18.65
N ILE A 126 40.12 18.04 -19.08
CA ILE A 126 39.10 17.63 -20.05
C ILE A 126 37.72 17.45 -19.38
N THR A 127 37.66 17.19 -18.07
CA THR A 127 36.42 17.22 -17.27
C THR A 127 36.14 18.57 -16.63
N THR A 128 37.00 19.57 -16.82
CA THR A 128 36.92 20.93 -16.24
C THR A 128 36.83 20.98 -14.70
N THR A 129 37.26 19.93 -14.00
CA THR A 129 37.17 19.85 -12.53
C THR A 129 38.29 20.58 -11.80
N GLY A 130 39.46 20.75 -12.46
CA GLY A 130 40.58 21.61 -12.04
C GLY A 130 40.78 21.77 -10.53
N TYR A 131 41.28 20.75 -9.84
CA TYR A 131 41.53 20.78 -8.39
C TYR A 131 42.69 21.72 -7.99
N GLY A 132 43.43 22.27 -8.95
CA GLY A 132 44.42 23.34 -8.75
C GLY A 132 45.75 22.90 -8.12
N TYR A 133 45.85 21.65 -7.65
CA TYR A 133 47.11 21.07 -7.15
C TYR A 133 48.12 20.85 -8.29
N LEU A 134 47.64 20.46 -9.46
CA LEU A 134 48.39 20.33 -10.71
C LEU A 134 48.01 21.48 -11.64
N TYR A 135 48.98 22.26 -12.11
CA TYR A 135 48.72 23.36 -13.04
C TYR A 135 49.93 23.66 -13.95
N PRO A 136 49.68 24.07 -15.21
CA PRO A 136 50.72 24.60 -16.10
C PRO A 136 51.14 26.01 -15.68
N SER A 137 52.38 26.40 -15.97
CA SER A 137 52.90 27.74 -15.70
C SER A 137 52.93 28.63 -16.95
N GLU A 138 52.80 29.94 -16.73
CA GLU A 138 52.75 30.97 -17.78
C GLU A 138 54.01 31.03 -18.67
N HIS A 139 55.12 30.44 -18.21
CA HIS A 139 56.41 30.49 -18.90
C HIS A 139 56.47 29.58 -20.15
N CYS A 140 55.52 28.66 -20.33
CA CYS A 140 55.60 27.60 -21.33
C CYS A 140 54.43 27.63 -22.31
N TYR A 141 54.64 28.26 -23.47
CA TYR A 141 53.62 28.40 -24.52
C TYR A 141 53.13 27.06 -25.09
N LEU A 142 53.93 25.99 -25.03
CA LEU A 142 53.52 24.65 -25.48
C LEU A 142 52.49 24.04 -24.51
N ALA A 143 52.72 24.14 -23.19
CA ALA A 143 51.74 23.78 -22.17
C ALA A 143 50.40 24.54 -22.36
N LEU A 144 50.46 25.85 -22.64
CA LEU A 144 49.27 26.66 -22.95
C LEU A 144 48.56 26.20 -24.25
N ALA A 145 49.32 25.82 -25.29
CA ALA A 145 48.76 25.29 -26.52
C ALA A 145 48.08 23.91 -26.31
N ILE A 146 48.61 23.06 -25.43
CA ILE A 146 47.98 21.78 -25.05
C ILE A 146 46.68 22.01 -24.25
N LEU A 147 46.64 23.03 -23.39
CA LEU A 147 45.43 23.45 -22.67
C LEU A 147 44.32 23.94 -23.62
N ILE A 148 44.68 24.73 -24.64
CA ILE A 148 43.74 25.20 -25.67
C ILE A 148 43.28 24.03 -26.57
N LEU A 149 44.19 23.11 -26.92
CA LEU A 149 43.85 21.96 -27.77
C LEU A 149 42.94 20.95 -27.05
N SER A 150 43.16 20.70 -25.75
CA SER A 150 42.32 19.79 -24.95
C SER A 150 40.91 20.33 -24.74
N THR A 151 40.76 21.63 -24.46
CA THR A 151 39.43 22.27 -24.34
C THR A 151 38.66 22.32 -25.67
N LEU A 152 39.34 22.53 -26.81
CA LEU A 152 38.70 22.41 -28.13
C LEU A 152 38.24 20.97 -28.45
N VAL A 153 39.05 19.96 -28.08
CA VAL A 153 38.70 18.55 -28.29
C VAL A 153 37.54 18.10 -27.39
N MET A 154 37.49 18.55 -26.13
CA MET A 154 36.36 18.36 -25.21
C MET A 154 35.04 18.84 -25.84
N ILE A 155 34.98 20.11 -26.28
CA ILE A 155 33.79 20.71 -26.90
C ILE A 155 33.31 19.89 -28.11
N PHE A 156 34.24 19.41 -28.94
CA PHE A 156 33.92 18.55 -30.07
C PHE A 156 33.33 17.20 -29.65
N ILE A 157 33.90 16.54 -28.64
CA ILE A 157 33.42 15.23 -28.17
C ILE A 157 32.02 15.35 -27.57
N ASP A 158 31.80 16.30 -26.65
CA ASP A 158 30.54 16.43 -25.92
C ASP A 158 29.38 16.89 -26.81
N GLY A 159 29.60 17.93 -27.63
CA GLY A 159 28.60 18.35 -28.63
C GLY A 159 28.24 17.20 -29.58
N ALA A 160 29.22 16.36 -29.91
CA ALA A 160 29.03 15.20 -30.76
C ALA A 160 28.59 13.92 -29.99
N PHE A 161 28.49 13.94 -28.66
CA PHE A 161 27.83 12.93 -27.83
C PHE A 161 26.36 13.28 -27.59
N ILE A 162 26.06 14.54 -27.23
CA ILE A 162 24.70 15.11 -27.20
C ILE A 162 23.99 14.81 -28.53
N SER A 163 24.75 14.88 -29.63
CA SER A 163 24.37 14.39 -30.95
C SER A 163 23.91 12.92 -30.99
N VAL A 164 24.56 11.93 -30.39
CA VAL A 164 24.05 10.55 -30.39
C VAL A 164 22.80 10.35 -29.52
N VAL A 165 22.63 11.18 -28.50
CA VAL A 165 21.46 11.12 -27.62
C VAL A 165 20.22 11.67 -28.34
N PHE A 166 20.34 12.82 -29.02
CA PHE A 166 19.19 13.63 -29.42
C PHE A 166 18.21 12.97 -30.41
N LEU A 167 18.55 12.78 -31.69
CA LEU A 167 17.62 12.15 -32.66
C LEU A 167 17.50 10.64 -32.47
N LYS A 168 18.25 10.04 -31.54
CA LYS A 168 17.92 8.70 -31.04
C LYS A 168 16.69 8.73 -30.13
N ILE A 169 16.44 9.83 -29.43
CA ILE A 169 15.19 10.12 -28.71
C ILE A 169 14.09 10.58 -29.68
N CYS A 170 14.38 11.47 -30.64
CA CYS A 170 13.37 11.96 -31.59
C CYS A 170 13.02 10.98 -32.73
N LYS A 171 13.74 9.86 -32.86
CA LYS A 171 13.36 8.76 -33.75
C LYS A 171 11.91 8.35 -33.43
N PRO A 172 11.02 8.21 -34.44
CA PRO A 172 9.66 7.75 -34.18
C PRO A 172 9.70 6.39 -33.45
N PRO A 173 8.94 6.23 -32.34
CA PRO A 173 8.86 4.97 -31.64
C PRO A 173 8.28 3.90 -32.57
N LYS A 174 8.72 2.65 -32.42
CA LYS A 174 8.07 1.53 -33.11
C LYS A 174 6.66 1.39 -32.55
N LYS A 175 5.64 1.87 -33.29
CA LYS A 175 4.23 1.60 -32.95
C LYS A 175 4.00 0.09 -32.89
N ASN A 176 3.26 -0.37 -31.87
CA ASN A 176 2.80 -1.75 -31.83
C ASN A 176 1.70 -1.91 -32.90
N THR A 177 1.85 -2.84 -33.83
CA THR A 177 0.84 -3.03 -34.89
C THR A 177 -0.41 -3.76 -34.38
N LEU A 178 -0.39 -4.32 -33.17
CA LEU A 178 -1.55 -4.95 -32.53
C LEU A 178 -2.65 -3.95 -32.16
N THR A 179 -2.30 -2.69 -31.89
CA THR A 179 -3.25 -1.62 -31.56
C THR A 179 -3.74 -0.91 -32.83
N LEU A 180 -2.89 -0.81 -33.85
CA LEU A 180 -3.19 -0.14 -35.13
C LEU A 180 -4.27 -0.86 -35.97
N PHE A 181 -4.43 -2.19 -35.84
CA PHE A 181 -5.30 -3.00 -36.69
C PHE A 181 -6.30 -3.85 -35.91
N SER A 182 -7.54 -3.92 -36.38
CA SER A 182 -8.60 -4.77 -35.81
C SER A 182 -8.21 -6.24 -35.67
N LYS A 183 -8.33 -6.81 -34.46
CA LYS A 183 -7.91 -8.18 -34.10
C LYS A 183 -8.51 -9.30 -34.98
N LYS A 184 -9.64 -9.03 -35.64
CA LYS A 184 -10.33 -9.82 -36.68
C LYS A 184 -10.74 -8.85 -37.81
N ALA A 185 -10.73 -9.31 -39.07
CA ALA A 185 -11.47 -8.67 -40.17
C ALA A 185 -12.84 -9.34 -40.35
N VAL A 186 -13.80 -8.64 -40.94
CA VAL A 186 -15.16 -9.15 -41.17
C VAL A 186 -15.53 -9.07 -42.65
N ILE A 187 -16.34 -10.02 -43.13
CA ILE A 187 -16.98 -9.93 -44.44
C ILE A 187 -18.44 -9.56 -44.21
N SER A 188 -18.91 -8.49 -44.85
CA SER A 188 -20.27 -7.97 -44.67
C SER A 188 -20.79 -7.32 -45.96
N LEU A 189 -22.11 -7.19 -46.09
CA LEU A 189 -22.73 -6.53 -47.23
C LEU A 189 -22.87 -5.02 -46.95
N ARG A 190 -22.22 -4.18 -47.73
CA ARG A 190 -22.25 -2.70 -47.60
C ARG A 190 -22.67 -2.11 -48.94
N ASN A 191 -23.71 -1.26 -48.94
CA ASN A 191 -24.27 -0.64 -50.15
C ASN A 191 -24.61 -1.65 -51.28
N GLY A 192 -25.13 -2.84 -50.92
CA GLY A 192 -25.48 -3.91 -51.85
C GLY A 192 -24.31 -4.78 -52.34
N LYS A 193 -23.07 -4.45 -51.98
CA LYS A 193 -21.84 -5.15 -52.38
C LYS A 193 -21.25 -5.95 -51.23
N LEU A 194 -20.70 -7.13 -51.51
CA LEU A 194 -19.99 -7.91 -50.50
C LEU A 194 -18.58 -7.32 -50.30
N CYS A 195 -18.22 -6.96 -49.07
CA CYS A 195 -16.95 -6.31 -48.77
C CYS A 195 -16.21 -7.01 -47.63
N LEU A 196 -14.89 -7.14 -47.76
CA LEU A 196 -13.99 -7.37 -46.63
C LEU A 196 -13.74 -6.02 -45.96
N ILE A 197 -13.99 -5.94 -44.66
CA ILE A 197 -13.80 -4.75 -43.85
C ILE A 197 -12.80 -5.07 -42.74
N LEU A 198 -11.75 -4.25 -42.65
CA LEU A 198 -10.81 -4.22 -41.55
C LEU A 198 -10.75 -2.79 -41.02
N ARG A 199 -10.58 -2.63 -39.71
CA ARG A 199 -10.60 -1.31 -39.07
C ARG A 199 -9.19 -0.94 -38.61
N ILE A 200 -8.81 0.29 -38.90
CA ILE A 200 -7.52 0.87 -38.51
C ILE A 200 -7.81 2.02 -37.56
N ASP A 201 -7.12 2.07 -36.43
CA ASP A 201 -7.26 3.12 -35.43
C ASP A 201 -5.87 3.54 -34.92
N ASP A 202 -5.64 4.84 -34.82
CA ASP A 202 -4.37 5.38 -34.33
C ASP A 202 -4.62 6.05 -32.98
N HIS A 203 -4.82 5.21 -31.96
CA HIS A 203 -5.16 5.60 -30.58
C HIS A 203 -4.17 6.61 -29.96
N LEU A 204 -2.96 6.73 -30.51
CA LEU A 204 -2.01 7.80 -30.18
C LEU A 204 -2.40 9.08 -30.93
N SER A 205 -2.82 10.12 -30.20
CA SER A 205 -3.35 11.41 -30.70
C SER A 205 -2.35 12.28 -31.49
N ARG A 206 -1.78 11.73 -32.56
CA ARG A 206 -0.80 12.33 -33.49
C ARG A 206 -1.22 11.96 -34.91
N HIS A 207 -2.16 12.74 -35.45
CA HIS A 207 -2.80 12.44 -36.73
C HIS A 207 -1.78 12.26 -37.87
N VAL A 208 -1.92 11.16 -38.60
CA VAL A 208 -1.14 10.92 -39.82
C VAL A 208 -1.78 11.69 -40.97
N ILE A 209 -1.01 12.60 -41.58
CA ILE A 209 -1.41 13.36 -42.76
C ILE A 209 -1.14 12.49 -44.01
N ASP A 210 -2.10 12.41 -44.93
CA ASP A 210 -2.08 11.55 -46.13
C ASP A 210 -1.76 10.05 -45.85
N PRO A 211 -2.57 9.36 -45.02
CA PRO A 211 -2.35 7.96 -44.66
C PRO A 211 -2.67 7.01 -45.82
N LYS A 212 -1.64 6.51 -46.50
CA LYS A 212 -1.76 5.50 -47.57
C LYS A 212 -1.68 4.09 -47.01
N ILE A 213 -2.67 3.27 -47.34
CA ILE A 213 -2.84 1.90 -46.86
C ILE A 213 -3.01 0.98 -48.08
N THR A 214 -2.28 -0.14 -48.08
CA THR A 214 -2.26 -1.16 -49.14
C THR A 214 -2.46 -2.53 -48.51
N LEU A 215 -3.36 -3.35 -49.04
CA LEU A 215 -3.67 -4.67 -48.51
C LEU A 215 -3.20 -5.77 -49.47
N TYR A 216 -2.56 -6.81 -48.95
CA TYR A 216 -2.02 -7.92 -49.76
C TYR A 216 -2.67 -9.25 -49.38
N TYR A 217 -3.16 -9.98 -50.38
CA TYR A 217 -3.52 -11.39 -50.28
C TYR A 217 -2.30 -12.26 -50.52
N ALA A 218 -1.91 -13.08 -49.53
CA ALA A 218 -0.76 -13.97 -49.61
C ALA A 218 -1.20 -15.39 -49.93
N ASP A 219 -1.19 -15.76 -51.22
CA ASP A 219 -1.52 -17.11 -51.69
C ASP A 219 -0.27 -18.02 -51.67
N ARG A 220 -0.48 -19.32 -51.49
CA ARG A 220 0.56 -20.35 -51.54
C ARG A 220 0.30 -21.29 -52.71
N ARG A 221 0.44 -20.77 -53.92
CA ARG A 221 0.39 -21.56 -55.15
C ARG A 221 1.63 -22.44 -55.26
N ASN A 222 1.44 -23.75 -55.39
CA ASN A 222 2.52 -24.65 -55.79
C ASN A 222 2.72 -24.52 -57.30
N VAL A 223 3.58 -23.58 -57.72
CA VAL A 223 4.12 -23.58 -59.09
C VAL A 223 4.93 -24.87 -59.26
N LYS A 224 4.79 -25.52 -60.43
CA LYS A 224 5.64 -26.67 -60.75
C LYS A 224 7.08 -26.18 -60.96
N GLU A 225 8.05 -26.92 -60.41
CA GLU A 225 9.50 -26.64 -60.41
C GLU A 225 10.04 -25.78 -59.23
N GLU A 226 10.55 -26.51 -58.22
CA GLU A 226 11.58 -26.19 -57.19
C GLU A 226 11.52 -24.92 -56.32
N SER A 227 10.73 -23.88 -56.64
CA SER A 227 10.69 -22.63 -55.85
C SER A 227 9.38 -22.44 -55.08
N PHE A 228 9.50 -22.06 -53.80
CA PHE A 228 8.35 -21.73 -52.93
C PHE A 228 8.18 -20.22 -52.86
N GLN A 229 7.72 -19.64 -53.97
CA GLN A 229 7.33 -18.24 -54.02
C GLN A 229 5.98 -18.05 -53.31
N ILE A 230 5.89 -17.02 -52.47
CA ILE A 230 4.62 -16.55 -51.91
C ILE A 230 4.14 -15.46 -52.85
N ASP A 231 2.94 -15.64 -53.41
CA ASP A 231 2.34 -14.68 -54.32
C ASP A 231 1.61 -13.62 -53.48
N LEU A 232 2.00 -12.35 -53.61
CA LEU A 232 1.46 -11.22 -52.84
C LEU A 232 0.60 -10.37 -53.77
N GLN A 233 -0.64 -10.80 -53.96
CA GLN A 233 -1.59 -10.07 -54.80
C GLN A 233 -2.12 -8.85 -54.03
N GLU A 234 -1.89 -7.65 -54.55
CA GLU A 234 -2.47 -6.42 -54.00
C GLU A 234 -4.00 -6.42 -54.19
N MET A 235 -4.72 -5.95 -53.17
CA MET A 235 -6.17 -5.82 -53.17
C MET A 235 -6.54 -4.33 -53.18
N GLU A 236 -7.35 -3.93 -54.16
CA GLU A 236 -7.90 -2.56 -54.29
C GLU A 236 -8.65 -2.18 -52.98
N THR A 237 -8.14 -1.21 -52.21
CA THR A 237 -8.73 -0.77 -50.93
C THR A 237 -9.12 0.71 -50.92
N GLU A 238 -10.32 0.99 -50.46
CA GLU A 238 -10.82 2.34 -50.19
C GLU A 238 -10.73 2.66 -48.68
N LEU A 239 -10.25 3.87 -48.35
CA LEU A 239 -10.23 4.40 -46.98
C LEU A 239 -11.44 5.34 -46.80
N ILE A 240 -12.43 4.92 -46.01
CA ILE A 240 -13.68 5.68 -45.84
C ILE A 240 -13.56 6.67 -44.66
N GLY A 241 -12.72 7.70 -44.83
CA GLY A 241 -12.58 8.80 -43.87
C GLY A 241 -11.14 9.28 -43.66
N MET A 242 -10.96 10.15 -42.67
CA MET A 242 -9.64 10.55 -42.17
C MET A 242 -9.31 9.76 -40.90
N LEU A 243 -8.03 9.45 -40.68
CA LEU A 243 -7.54 8.73 -39.50
C LEU A 243 -7.49 9.62 -38.23
N LEU A 244 -8.60 10.30 -37.95
CA LEU A 244 -8.92 10.97 -36.68
C LEU A 244 -9.74 10.06 -35.75
N TRP A 245 -10.40 9.05 -36.32
CA TRP A 245 -11.23 8.07 -35.65
C TRP A 245 -10.96 6.67 -36.22
N PRO A 246 -11.35 5.59 -35.51
CA PRO A 246 -11.33 4.23 -36.05
C PRO A 246 -11.99 4.15 -37.41
N THR A 247 -11.18 4.01 -38.46
CA THR A 247 -11.61 4.12 -39.86
C THR A 247 -11.70 2.73 -40.49
N ASP A 248 -12.79 2.49 -41.21
CA ASP A 248 -12.96 1.27 -41.99
C ASP A 248 -12.16 1.37 -43.29
N VAL A 249 -11.22 0.44 -43.47
CA VAL A 249 -10.60 0.12 -44.76
C VAL A 249 -11.44 -0.98 -45.40
N VAL A 250 -11.93 -0.70 -46.60
CA VAL A 250 -12.89 -1.56 -47.30
C VAL A 250 -12.27 -2.08 -48.59
N HIS A 251 -12.31 -3.41 -48.77
CA HIS A 251 -12.02 -4.07 -50.03
C HIS A 251 -13.31 -4.69 -50.57
N GLU A 252 -13.71 -4.28 -51.77
CA GLU A 252 -14.91 -4.80 -52.43
C GLU A 252 -14.63 -6.18 -53.05
N ILE A 253 -15.35 -7.20 -52.61
CA ILE A 253 -15.21 -8.59 -53.10
C ILE A 253 -15.96 -8.71 -54.43
N ASN A 254 -15.33 -8.18 -55.48
CA ASN A 254 -15.74 -8.28 -56.87
C ASN A 254 -15.18 -9.53 -57.55
N GLN A 255 -15.55 -9.76 -58.82
CA GLN A 255 -15.00 -10.83 -59.68
C GLN A 255 -13.47 -10.79 -59.84
N LYS A 256 -12.81 -9.65 -59.57
CA LYS A 256 -11.34 -9.51 -59.50
C LYS A 256 -10.74 -9.96 -58.16
N SER A 257 -11.53 -10.04 -57.10
CA SER A 257 -11.06 -10.30 -55.73
C SER A 257 -10.71 -11.78 -55.54
N PRO A 258 -9.59 -12.11 -54.87
CA PRO A 258 -9.23 -13.50 -54.57
C PRO A 258 -10.23 -14.19 -53.62
N LEU A 259 -11.15 -13.46 -52.99
CA LEU A 259 -12.13 -13.98 -52.02
C LEU A 259 -13.48 -14.37 -52.63
N TRP A 260 -13.69 -14.19 -53.93
CA TRP A 260 -14.98 -14.37 -54.62
C TRP A 260 -15.62 -15.77 -54.49
N ASN A 261 -14.82 -16.82 -54.25
CA ASN A 261 -15.25 -18.24 -54.31
C ASN A 261 -15.44 -18.92 -52.93
N LEU A 262 -15.65 -18.19 -51.83
CA LEU A 262 -15.70 -18.75 -50.45
C LEU A 262 -17.09 -18.64 -49.81
N SER A 263 -17.49 -19.64 -49.00
CA SER A 263 -18.85 -19.78 -48.47
C SER A 263 -18.93 -19.74 -46.92
N PRO A 264 -20.00 -19.19 -46.30
CA PRO A 264 -20.20 -19.20 -44.85
C PRO A 264 -20.45 -20.57 -44.16
N PRO A 265 -21.24 -21.53 -44.72
CA PRO A 265 -21.55 -22.78 -44.02
C PRO A 265 -20.34 -23.71 -43.81
N ASP A 266 -19.24 -23.50 -44.51
CA ASP A 266 -17.96 -24.18 -44.25
C ASP A 266 -17.36 -23.80 -42.86
N LEU A 267 -17.94 -22.81 -42.16
CA LEU A 267 -17.33 -22.17 -40.99
C LEU A 267 -18.00 -22.46 -39.63
N MET A 268 -19.30 -22.76 -39.53
CA MET A 268 -20.04 -22.81 -38.23
C MET A 268 -21.14 -23.89 -38.13
N ASN A 269 -21.51 -24.30 -36.91
CA ASN A 269 -22.61 -25.24 -36.64
C ASN A 269 -23.12 -25.16 -35.18
N ASN A 270 -24.42 -25.36 -34.88
CA ASN A 270 -25.02 -24.84 -33.63
C ASN A 270 -24.64 -25.55 -32.31
N VAL A 271 -24.40 -26.86 -32.27
CA VAL A 271 -23.86 -27.50 -31.04
C VAL A 271 -22.41 -27.06 -30.81
N ARG A 272 -21.69 -26.69 -31.89
CA ARG A 272 -20.38 -26.03 -31.74
C ARG A 272 -20.56 -24.69 -31.04
N LEU A 273 -21.58 -23.88 -31.36
CA LEU A 273 -21.84 -22.59 -30.71
C LEU A 273 -21.91 -22.70 -29.17
N LEU A 274 -22.68 -23.65 -28.62
CA LEU A 274 -22.74 -23.86 -27.17
C LEU A 274 -21.36 -24.27 -26.60
N SER A 275 -20.69 -25.25 -27.22
CA SER A 275 -19.35 -25.66 -26.78
C SER A 275 -18.27 -24.58 -26.97
N ILE A 276 -18.47 -23.64 -27.90
CA ILE A 276 -17.64 -22.45 -28.10
C ILE A 276 -17.92 -21.47 -26.95
N THR A 277 -19.16 -21.07 -26.68
CA THR A 277 -19.46 -20.14 -25.57
C THR A 277 -18.96 -20.63 -24.20
N ILE A 278 -18.98 -21.94 -23.95
CA ILE A 278 -18.44 -22.52 -22.71
C ILE A 278 -16.91 -22.56 -22.73
N LYS A 279 -16.27 -22.84 -23.87
CA LYS A 279 -14.79 -22.81 -24.03
C LYS A 279 -14.23 -21.39 -23.99
N ASP A 280 -14.87 -20.44 -24.66
CA ASP A 280 -14.59 -19.01 -24.59
C ASP A 280 -14.74 -18.52 -23.13
N GLY A 281 -15.75 -19.02 -22.41
CA GLY A 281 -15.90 -18.83 -20.97
C GLY A 281 -14.72 -19.36 -20.15
N ILE A 282 -14.28 -20.59 -20.39
CA ILE A 282 -13.10 -21.19 -19.73
C ILE A 282 -11.84 -20.39 -20.06
N GLU A 283 -11.54 -20.17 -21.35
CA GLU A 283 -10.37 -19.44 -21.83
C GLU A 283 -10.28 -18.03 -21.22
N PHE A 284 -11.41 -17.33 -21.09
CA PHE A 284 -11.48 -16.01 -20.45
C PHE A 284 -11.18 -16.03 -18.94
N PHE A 285 -11.64 -17.06 -18.21
CA PHE A 285 -11.38 -17.17 -16.77
C PHE A 285 -10.02 -17.77 -16.43
N GLU A 286 -9.37 -18.48 -17.36
CA GLU A 286 -8.00 -18.97 -17.19
C GLU A 286 -6.96 -17.91 -17.60
N ASN A 287 -7.17 -17.16 -18.69
CA ASN A 287 -6.24 -16.15 -19.19
C ASN A 287 -6.30 -14.78 -18.47
N GLN A 288 -6.43 -14.76 -17.14
CA GLN A 288 -6.55 -13.52 -16.34
C GLN A 288 -5.21 -12.95 -15.83
N GLN A 289 -4.13 -13.16 -16.58
CA GLN A 289 -2.76 -12.76 -16.24
C GLN A 289 -2.63 -11.27 -15.88
N HIS A 290 -3.35 -10.37 -16.57
CA HIS A 290 -3.32 -8.94 -16.29
C HIS A 290 -3.96 -8.56 -14.93
N LEU A 291 -5.03 -9.24 -14.50
CA LEU A 291 -5.61 -8.99 -13.18
C LEU A 291 -4.72 -9.56 -12.07
N PHE A 292 -4.14 -10.74 -12.29
CA PHE A 292 -3.23 -11.38 -11.34
C PHE A 292 -1.95 -10.56 -11.12
N THR A 293 -1.38 -9.98 -12.19
CA THR A 293 -0.17 -9.16 -12.11
C THR A 293 -0.41 -7.82 -11.41
N GLU A 294 -1.52 -7.12 -11.69
CA GLU A 294 -1.89 -5.92 -10.93
C GLU A 294 -2.24 -6.24 -9.47
N ALA A 295 -2.92 -7.35 -9.18
CA ALA A 295 -3.23 -7.78 -7.81
C ALA A 295 -2.00 -8.22 -7.01
N THR A 296 -1.00 -8.84 -7.65
CA THR A 296 0.27 -9.18 -7.00
C THR A 296 1.15 -7.95 -6.77
N LEU A 297 1.18 -6.99 -7.70
CA LEU A 297 1.84 -5.70 -7.51
C LEU A 297 1.15 -4.87 -6.41
N LEU A 298 -0.19 -4.88 -6.34
CA LEU A 298 -0.94 -4.30 -5.21
C LEU A 298 -0.61 -5.01 -3.89
N SER A 299 -0.46 -6.35 -3.88
CA SER A 299 -0.02 -7.08 -2.68
C SER A 299 1.40 -6.73 -2.24
N ARG A 300 2.35 -6.58 -3.17
CA ARG A 300 3.75 -6.22 -2.85
C ARG A 300 3.89 -4.77 -2.38
N THR A 301 3.17 -3.83 -3.01
CA THR A 301 3.10 -2.44 -2.53
C THR A 301 2.41 -2.37 -1.16
N VAL A 302 1.29 -3.09 -0.94
CA VAL A 302 0.69 -3.20 0.41
C VAL A 302 1.70 -3.71 1.43
N TYR A 303 2.47 -4.75 1.11
CA TYR A 303 3.46 -5.33 2.01
C TYR A 303 4.54 -4.31 2.44
N ARG A 304 5.23 -3.64 1.50
CA ARG A 304 6.26 -2.63 1.84
C ARG A 304 5.69 -1.45 2.63
N LEU A 305 4.46 -1.04 2.33
CA LEU A 305 3.81 0.13 2.95
C LEU A 305 3.16 -0.18 4.31
N LYS A 306 3.02 -1.47 4.67
CA LYS A 306 2.28 -1.93 5.85
C LYS A 306 2.83 -1.43 7.19
N MET A 307 4.11 -1.12 7.27
CA MET A 307 4.70 -0.53 8.49
C MET A 307 4.64 0.99 8.47
N LYS A 308 4.99 1.62 7.34
CA LYS A 308 5.08 3.08 7.22
C LYS A 308 3.71 3.80 7.19
N PHE A 309 2.67 3.16 6.64
CA PHE A 309 1.36 3.79 6.41
C PHE A 309 0.17 3.06 7.01
N ARG A 310 0.41 2.09 7.91
CA ARG A 310 -0.58 1.22 8.57
C ARG A 310 -1.85 1.93 9.06
N SER A 311 -1.70 3.17 9.52
CA SER A 311 -2.77 3.94 10.15
C SER A 311 -3.51 4.89 9.19
N SER A 312 -2.98 5.16 8.00
CA SER A 312 -3.57 6.09 7.03
C SER A 312 -4.80 5.53 6.30
N LYS A 313 -5.76 6.41 5.99
CA LYS A 313 -7.07 6.03 5.44
C LYS A 313 -6.99 5.50 4.01
N ASP A 314 -6.12 6.06 3.18
CA ASP A 314 -5.88 5.59 1.82
C ASP A 314 -5.23 4.19 1.83
N PHE A 315 -4.19 3.97 2.66
CA PHE A 315 -3.60 2.64 2.82
C PHE A 315 -4.62 1.59 3.31
N LYS A 316 -5.47 1.93 4.30
CA LYS A 316 -6.54 1.04 4.78
C LYS A 316 -7.57 0.71 3.69
N ALA A 317 -7.86 1.64 2.78
CA ALA A 317 -8.70 1.38 1.62
C ALA A 317 -7.99 0.47 0.60
N VAL A 318 -6.67 0.59 0.44
CA VAL A 318 -5.84 -0.30 -0.41
C VAL A 318 -5.76 -1.73 0.17
N GLU A 319 -5.57 -1.89 1.49
CA GLU A 319 -5.65 -3.22 2.14
C GLU A 319 -7.03 -3.87 1.94
N LYS A 320 -8.10 -3.08 2.01
CA LYS A 320 -9.48 -3.54 1.76
C LYS A 320 -9.66 -4.01 0.31
N LEU A 321 -9.15 -3.26 -0.68
CA LEU A 321 -9.15 -3.66 -2.09
C LEU A 321 -8.37 -4.97 -2.31
N ASN A 322 -7.15 -5.08 -1.76
CA ASN A 322 -6.33 -6.30 -1.82
C ASN A 322 -7.06 -7.52 -1.22
N ARG A 323 -7.75 -7.36 -0.08
CA ARG A 323 -8.54 -8.44 0.53
C ARG A 323 -9.66 -8.93 -0.39
N VAL A 324 -10.41 -8.03 -1.05
CA VAL A 324 -11.48 -8.42 -1.97
C VAL A 324 -10.92 -9.08 -3.24
N LEU A 325 -9.79 -8.60 -3.77
CA LEU A 325 -9.10 -9.23 -4.92
C LEU A 325 -8.61 -10.64 -4.60
N ARG A 326 -8.08 -10.89 -3.39
CA ARG A 326 -7.73 -12.25 -2.94
C ARG A 326 -8.97 -13.16 -2.89
N THR A 327 -10.08 -12.68 -2.35
CA THR A 327 -11.35 -13.44 -2.38
C THR A 327 -11.79 -13.77 -3.81
N TYR A 328 -11.62 -12.86 -4.77
CA TYR A 328 -11.89 -13.10 -6.19
C TYR A 328 -11.00 -14.21 -6.78
N LEU A 329 -9.69 -14.17 -6.53
CA LEU A 329 -8.74 -15.15 -7.08
C LEU A 329 -8.97 -16.60 -6.58
N HIS A 330 -9.64 -16.78 -5.44
CA HIS A 330 -10.05 -18.10 -4.94
C HIS A 330 -11.38 -18.61 -5.54
N VAL A 331 -12.11 -17.83 -6.36
CA VAL A 331 -13.38 -18.28 -6.95
C VAL A 331 -13.12 -19.16 -8.18
N GLN A 332 -13.19 -20.48 -8.03
CA GLN A 332 -13.01 -21.44 -9.13
C GLN A 332 -14.21 -21.49 -10.10
N ILE A 333 -14.38 -20.48 -10.97
CA ILE A 333 -15.42 -20.48 -12.02
C ILE A 333 -15.02 -21.38 -13.19
N SER A 334 -13.74 -21.35 -13.60
CA SER A 334 -13.20 -22.20 -14.67
C SER A 334 -13.45 -23.70 -14.40
N LYS A 335 -13.30 -24.15 -13.14
CA LYS A 335 -13.64 -25.53 -12.72
C LYS A 335 -15.10 -25.88 -12.97
N ALA A 336 -16.05 -25.01 -12.61
CA ALA A 336 -17.47 -25.23 -12.84
C ALA A 336 -17.83 -25.25 -14.33
N LEU A 337 -17.23 -24.37 -15.14
CA LEU A 337 -17.40 -24.38 -16.60
C LEU A 337 -16.74 -25.60 -17.26
N LYS A 338 -15.60 -26.10 -16.73
CA LYS A 338 -14.97 -27.35 -17.17
C LYS A 338 -15.86 -28.57 -16.87
N THR A 339 -16.45 -28.65 -15.67
CA THR A 339 -17.44 -29.70 -15.35
C THR A 339 -18.63 -29.67 -16.32
N LEU A 340 -19.14 -28.49 -16.66
CA LEU A 340 -20.19 -28.33 -17.67
C LEU A 340 -19.71 -28.75 -19.08
N SER A 341 -18.51 -28.33 -19.51
CA SER A 341 -17.94 -28.68 -20.81
C SER A 341 -17.67 -30.18 -20.98
N ASN A 342 -17.23 -30.87 -19.93
CA ASN A 342 -16.92 -32.30 -19.98
C ASN A 342 -18.17 -33.16 -20.16
N SER A 343 -19.34 -32.63 -19.77
CA SER A 343 -20.66 -33.26 -19.99
C SER A 343 -21.26 -33.02 -21.38
N ILE A 344 -20.50 -32.44 -22.33
CA ILE A 344 -20.93 -32.23 -23.72
C ILE A 344 -20.24 -33.27 -24.64
N PRO A 345 -20.97 -34.23 -25.24
CA PRO A 345 -20.37 -35.24 -26.08
C PRO A 345 -19.85 -34.66 -27.40
N GLN A 346 -18.64 -35.05 -27.79
CA GLN A 346 -17.93 -34.50 -28.97
C GLN A 346 -18.66 -34.77 -30.30
N ASN A 347 -19.41 -35.87 -30.39
CA ASN A 347 -20.22 -36.26 -31.55
C ASN A 347 -21.71 -36.26 -31.18
N TYR A 348 -22.36 -35.10 -31.28
CA TYR A 348 -23.79 -34.97 -30.99
C TYR A 348 -24.65 -35.73 -32.01
N LYS A 349 -25.37 -36.75 -31.54
CA LYS A 349 -26.44 -37.45 -32.26
C LYS A 349 -27.76 -37.16 -31.54
N ALA A 350 -28.69 -36.50 -32.22
CA ALA A 350 -29.92 -35.97 -31.62
C ALA A 350 -30.71 -36.96 -30.74
N ASN A 351 -30.69 -38.26 -31.08
CA ASN A 351 -31.46 -39.30 -30.39
C ASN A 351 -30.59 -40.29 -29.57
N GLN A 352 -29.29 -40.03 -29.38
CA GLN A 352 -28.34 -40.96 -28.73
C GLN A 352 -27.34 -40.28 -27.77
N SER A 353 -27.52 -39.00 -27.46
CA SER A 353 -26.56 -38.20 -26.68
C SER A 353 -27.21 -37.65 -25.41
N ASN A 354 -26.81 -38.15 -24.24
CA ASN A 354 -27.18 -37.51 -22.97
C ASN A 354 -26.53 -36.11 -22.90
N MET A 355 -27.32 -35.11 -22.54
CA MET A 355 -26.85 -33.75 -22.26
C MET A 355 -26.91 -33.47 -20.75
N PHE A 356 -26.22 -32.42 -20.31
CA PHE A 356 -26.25 -31.98 -18.92
C PHE A 356 -27.63 -31.53 -18.46
N THR A 357 -27.85 -31.63 -17.15
CA THR A 357 -29.15 -31.42 -16.52
C THR A 357 -29.39 -29.94 -16.23
N LYS A 358 -30.67 -29.53 -16.15
CA LYS A 358 -31.01 -28.14 -15.77
C LYS A 358 -30.37 -27.72 -14.43
N ASN A 359 -30.41 -28.61 -13.44
CA ASN A 359 -29.77 -28.41 -12.13
C ASN A 359 -28.27 -28.05 -12.21
N MET A 360 -27.52 -28.59 -13.18
CA MET A 360 -26.09 -28.27 -13.38
C MET A 360 -25.89 -26.88 -14.00
N MET A 361 -26.72 -26.50 -14.98
CA MET A 361 -26.70 -25.15 -15.56
C MET A 361 -27.11 -24.10 -14.52
N ASP A 362 -28.17 -24.35 -13.77
CA ASP A 362 -28.68 -23.45 -12.73
C ASP A 362 -27.65 -23.23 -11.61
N PHE A 363 -26.81 -24.22 -11.30
CA PHE A 363 -25.67 -24.07 -10.37
C PHE A 363 -24.62 -23.09 -10.92
N VAL A 364 -24.24 -23.23 -12.20
CA VAL A 364 -23.30 -22.30 -12.86
C VAL A 364 -23.85 -20.88 -12.88
N LEU A 365 -25.15 -20.70 -13.17
CA LEU A 365 -25.82 -19.39 -13.15
C LEU A 365 -25.76 -18.72 -11.77
N VAL A 366 -26.01 -19.44 -10.67
CA VAL A 366 -25.86 -18.90 -9.29
C VAL A 366 -24.41 -18.54 -8.96
N ARG A 367 -23.43 -19.32 -9.42
CA ARG A 367 -22.00 -18.99 -9.25
C ARG A 367 -21.62 -17.71 -9.99
N ILE A 368 -22.19 -17.45 -11.16
CA ILE A 368 -21.98 -16.20 -11.92
C ILE A 368 -22.66 -14.99 -11.22
N GLN A 369 -23.84 -15.15 -10.62
CA GLN A 369 -24.47 -14.09 -9.82
C GLN A 369 -23.61 -13.67 -8.62
N GLY A 370 -23.04 -14.65 -7.90
CA GLY A 370 -22.11 -14.39 -6.79
C GLY A 370 -20.83 -13.67 -7.24
N LEU A 371 -20.29 -14.06 -8.38
CA LEU A 371 -19.15 -13.41 -9.02
C LEU A 371 -19.44 -11.94 -9.38
N GLY A 372 -20.60 -11.67 -9.99
CA GLY A 372 -21.02 -10.31 -10.35
C GLY A 372 -21.09 -9.37 -9.15
N LYS A 373 -21.64 -9.82 -8.01
CA LYS A 373 -21.69 -9.01 -6.79
C LYS A 373 -20.31 -8.81 -6.15
N LEU A 374 -19.40 -9.77 -6.28
CA LEU A 374 -18.00 -9.62 -5.83
C LEU A 374 -17.23 -8.60 -6.70
N LEU A 375 -17.44 -8.60 -8.01
CA LEU A 375 -16.86 -7.62 -8.93
C LEU A 375 -17.39 -6.20 -8.68
N CYS A 376 -18.68 -6.04 -8.40
CA CYS A 376 -19.25 -4.76 -7.96
C CYS A 376 -18.51 -4.21 -6.72
N ARG A 377 -18.18 -5.08 -5.75
CA ARG A 377 -17.45 -4.68 -4.53
C ARG A 377 -15.98 -4.30 -4.78
N ILE A 378 -15.35 -4.83 -5.82
CA ILE A 378 -14.03 -4.37 -6.29
C ILE A 378 -14.15 -2.96 -6.88
N LEU A 379 -15.16 -2.70 -7.71
CA LEU A 379 -15.38 -1.42 -8.35
C LEU A 379 -15.71 -0.31 -7.33
N GLU A 380 -16.51 -0.60 -6.31
CA GLU A 380 -16.75 0.29 -5.16
C GLU A 380 -15.45 0.64 -4.41
N THR A 381 -14.62 -0.37 -4.10
CA THR A 381 -13.40 -0.15 -3.31
C THR A 381 -12.32 0.59 -4.10
N CYS A 382 -12.21 0.38 -5.40
CA CYS A 382 -11.34 1.18 -6.28
C CYS A 382 -11.75 2.67 -6.29
N LYS A 383 -13.06 2.98 -6.42
CA LYS A 383 -13.55 4.38 -6.37
C LYS A 383 -13.14 5.08 -5.07
N ILE A 384 -13.26 4.40 -3.92
CA ILE A 384 -12.85 4.94 -2.61
C ILE A 384 -11.32 5.19 -2.56
N VAL A 385 -10.50 4.25 -3.03
CA VAL A 385 -9.03 4.43 -3.05
C VAL A 385 -8.62 5.60 -3.95
N SER A 386 -9.20 5.69 -5.15
CA SER A 386 -8.85 6.73 -6.12
C SER A 386 -9.11 8.15 -5.61
N GLY A 387 -10.24 8.38 -4.90
CA GLY A 387 -10.54 9.69 -4.30
C GLY A 387 -9.53 10.10 -3.22
N LEU A 388 -9.22 9.20 -2.29
CA LEU A 388 -8.28 9.47 -1.19
C LEU A 388 -6.84 9.70 -1.70
N THR A 389 -6.40 8.91 -2.68
CA THR A 389 -5.06 9.06 -3.27
C THR A 389 -4.94 10.28 -4.16
N GLN A 390 -6.00 10.67 -4.89
CA GLN A 390 -6.03 11.93 -5.65
C GLN A 390 -5.95 13.16 -4.73
N GLN A 391 -6.60 13.14 -3.55
CA GLN A 391 -6.46 14.19 -2.54
C GLN A 391 -5.01 14.32 -2.08
N ARG A 392 -4.37 13.21 -1.67
CA ARG A 392 -2.96 13.19 -1.25
C ARG A 392 -2.00 13.77 -2.31
N LEU A 393 -2.24 13.53 -3.59
CA LEU A 393 -1.45 14.12 -4.68
C LEU A 393 -1.67 15.64 -4.80
N ARG A 394 -2.92 16.13 -4.77
CA ARG A 394 -3.22 17.58 -4.83
C ARG A 394 -2.56 18.38 -3.70
N LEU A 395 -2.31 17.75 -2.56
CA LEU A 395 -1.74 18.36 -1.36
C LEU A 395 -0.20 18.31 -1.34
N GLY A 396 0.44 18.20 -2.51
CA GLY A 396 1.90 18.30 -2.68
C GLY A 396 2.70 17.04 -2.38
N HIS A 397 2.09 15.98 -1.82
CA HIS A 397 2.78 14.74 -1.45
C HIS A 397 3.02 13.79 -2.65
N PHE A 398 3.72 14.31 -3.67
CA PHE A 398 4.05 13.64 -4.94
C PHE A 398 5.20 12.62 -4.83
N TRP A 399 5.14 11.67 -3.90
CA TRP A 399 6.04 10.52 -3.95
C TRP A 399 5.68 9.56 -5.11
N LYS A 400 6.70 8.87 -5.66
CA LYS A 400 6.53 7.86 -6.73
C LYS A 400 5.42 6.83 -6.39
N ILE A 401 5.27 6.52 -5.10
CA ILE A 401 4.41 5.45 -4.59
C ILE A 401 2.91 5.77 -4.69
N ALA A 402 2.44 7.00 -4.40
CA ALA A 402 1.01 7.32 -4.59
C ALA A 402 0.63 7.33 -6.08
N MET A 403 1.53 7.76 -6.97
CA MET A 403 1.32 7.67 -8.41
C MET A 403 1.18 6.21 -8.86
N ILE A 404 1.99 5.29 -8.32
CA ILE A 404 1.87 3.84 -8.56
C ILE A 404 0.51 3.32 -8.04
N ILE A 405 0.12 3.62 -6.80
CA ILE A 405 -1.17 3.15 -6.24
C ILE A 405 -2.35 3.68 -7.05
N PHE A 406 -2.33 4.95 -7.46
CA PHE A 406 -3.38 5.55 -8.28
C PHE A 406 -3.47 4.89 -9.67
N ALA A 407 -2.33 4.66 -10.34
CA ALA A 407 -2.28 3.99 -11.64
C ALA A 407 -2.69 2.50 -11.58
N VAL A 408 -2.32 1.79 -10.51
CA VAL A 408 -2.70 0.38 -10.29
C VAL A 408 -4.19 0.27 -9.99
N THR A 409 -4.73 1.10 -9.10
CA THR A 409 -6.17 1.06 -8.77
C THR A 409 -7.06 1.50 -9.92
N ALA A 410 -6.61 2.44 -10.77
CA ALA A 410 -7.27 2.76 -12.03
C ALA A 410 -7.29 1.55 -12.99
N ARG A 411 -6.15 0.85 -13.19
CA ARG A 411 -6.08 -0.34 -14.06
C ARG A 411 -6.94 -1.50 -13.53
N ILE A 412 -6.93 -1.75 -12.22
CA ILE A 412 -7.78 -2.76 -11.59
C ILE A 412 -9.27 -2.42 -11.77
N PHE A 413 -9.67 -1.15 -11.64
CA PHE A 413 -11.06 -0.73 -11.89
C PHE A 413 -11.50 -1.03 -13.33
N VAL A 414 -10.66 -0.73 -14.32
CA VAL A 414 -10.93 -1.00 -15.75
C VAL A 414 -11.07 -2.50 -16.02
N ILE A 415 -10.12 -3.30 -15.52
CA ILE A 415 -10.13 -4.76 -15.71
C ILE A 415 -11.37 -5.38 -15.04
N ALA A 416 -11.70 -4.97 -13.81
CA ALA A 416 -12.89 -5.43 -13.11
C ALA A 416 -14.21 -5.02 -13.80
N ARG A 417 -14.28 -3.81 -14.41
CA ARG A 417 -15.45 -3.36 -15.20
C ARG A 417 -15.64 -4.23 -16.44
N THR A 418 -14.53 -4.55 -17.12
CA THR A 418 -14.51 -5.39 -18.32
C THR A 418 -14.94 -6.83 -18.00
N ILE A 419 -14.42 -7.41 -16.92
CA ILE A 419 -14.83 -8.75 -16.45
C ILE A 419 -16.30 -8.74 -16.02
N LEU A 420 -16.78 -7.70 -15.33
CA LEU A 420 -18.18 -7.58 -14.95
C LEU A 420 -19.11 -7.57 -16.18
N LYS A 421 -18.76 -6.83 -17.24
CA LYS A 421 -19.53 -6.85 -18.49
C LYS A 421 -19.56 -8.24 -19.12
N TYR A 422 -18.41 -8.91 -19.25
CA TYR A 422 -18.36 -10.29 -19.75
C TYR A 422 -19.19 -11.27 -18.89
N THR A 423 -19.21 -11.11 -17.56
CA THR A 423 -20.06 -11.96 -16.70
C THR A 423 -21.55 -11.77 -16.93
N CYS A 424 -22.00 -10.56 -17.31
CA CYS A 424 -23.40 -10.32 -17.66
C CYS A 424 -23.75 -10.93 -19.04
N GLU A 425 -22.88 -10.78 -20.04
CA GLU A 425 -23.03 -11.37 -21.38
C GLU A 425 -23.02 -12.92 -21.33
N LEU A 426 -22.12 -13.50 -20.55
CA LEU A 426 -22.05 -14.94 -20.30
C LEU A 426 -23.27 -15.45 -19.53
N TYR A 427 -23.78 -14.68 -18.55
CA TYR A 427 -25.00 -15.03 -17.83
C TYR A 427 -26.23 -15.05 -18.77
N GLN A 428 -26.44 -13.99 -19.55
CA GLN A 428 -27.57 -13.88 -20.47
C GLN A 428 -27.55 -15.00 -21.53
N SER A 429 -26.38 -15.31 -22.09
CA SER A 429 -26.22 -16.39 -23.08
C SER A 429 -26.44 -17.80 -22.49
N LEU A 430 -25.93 -18.10 -21.29
CA LEU A 430 -26.16 -19.38 -20.62
C LEU A 430 -27.62 -19.56 -20.14
N LEU A 431 -28.26 -18.47 -19.68
CA LEU A 431 -29.67 -18.47 -19.25
C LEU A 431 -30.61 -18.85 -20.41
N ALA A 432 -30.32 -18.38 -21.62
CA ALA A 432 -31.07 -18.74 -22.83
C ALA A 432 -31.05 -20.26 -23.13
N PHE A 433 -30.01 -20.99 -22.68
CA PHE A 433 -29.98 -22.45 -22.78
C PHE A 433 -30.65 -23.16 -21.59
N SER A 434 -30.65 -22.61 -20.36
CA SER A 434 -31.36 -23.23 -19.22
C SER A 434 -32.87 -23.39 -19.49
N SER A 435 -33.49 -22.47 -20.22
CA SER A 435 -34.91 -22.56 -20.60
C SER A 435 -35.27 -23.84 -21.37
N ASN A 436 -34.31 -24.40 -22.12
CA ASN A 436 -34.51 -25.51 -23.05
C ASN A 436 -34.13 -26.88 -22.46
N LEU A 437 -33.80 -26.93 -21.16
CA LEU A 437 -33.30 -28.14 -20.49
C LEU A 437 -34.29 -28.69 -19.49
N ASN A 438 -34.55 -30.00 -19.58
CA ASN A 438 -35.36 -30.73 -18.62
C ASN A 438 -34.65 -30.83 -17.27
N ASN A 439 -35.43 -30.80 -16.19
CA ASN A 439 -34.90 -30.96 -14.84
C ASN A 439 -34.89 -32.43 -14.40
N SER A 440 -33.89 -32.81 -13.60
CA SER A 440 -33.71 -34.17 -13.11
C SER A 440 -33.10 -34.16 -11.71
N GLY A 441 -33.68 -34.92 -10.79
CA GLY A 441 -33.35 -34.87 -9.37
C GLY A 441 -34.08 -33.74 -8.63
N VAL A 442 -33.74 -33.55 -7.35
CA VAL A 442 -34.40 -32.58 -6.47
C VAL A 442 -34.10 -31.14 -6.92
N ARG A 443 -35.13 -30.28 -6.94
CA ARG A 443 -34.96 -28.84 -7.18
C ARG A 443 -34.38 -28.19 -5.92
N TRP A 444 -33.07 -27.97 -5.91
CA TRP A 444 -32.32 -27.39 -4.78
C TRP A 444 -32.53 -25.88 -4.61
N LEU A 445 -32.96 -25.18 -5.67
CA LEU A 445 -33.37 -23.76 -5.60
C LEU A 445 -34.72 -23.59 -4.90
N PRO A 446 -34.91 -22.55 -4.06
CA PRO A 446 -36.21 -22.27 -3.42
C PRO A 446 -37.35 -22.18 -4.44
N LYS A 447 -38.54 -22.66 -4.06
CA LYS A 447 -39.71 -22.79 -4.97
C LYS A 447 -40.10 -21.46 -5.65
N LEU A 448 -39.93 -20.34 -4.94
CA LEU A 448 -40.21 -18.98 -5.40
C LEU A 448 -39.01 -18.26 -6.05
N TYR A 449 -37.82 -18.89 -6.09
CA TYR A 449 -36.66 -18.26 -6.71
C TYR A 449 -36.79 -18.29 -8.24
N VAL A 450 -36.69 -17.11 -8.84
CA VAL A 450 -36.69 -16.88 -10.29
C VAL A 450 -35.38 -16.19 -10.66
N PHE A 451 -34.69 -16.68 -11.69
CA PHE A 451 -33.50 -16.04 -12.22
C PHE A 451 -33.85 -14.69 -12.87
N PRO A 452 -33.09 -13.60 -12.59
CA PRO A 452 -33.24 -12.34 -13.32
C PRO A 452 -33.06 -12.54 -14.83
N SER A 453 -33.90 -11.88 -15.63
CA SER A 453 -33.76 -11.85 -17.09
C SER A 453 -32.50 -11.10 -17.57
N ARG A 454 -32.05 -10.12 -16.77
CA ARG A 454 -30.81 -9.36 -16.94
C ARG A 454 -30.07 -9.32 -15.61
N LEU A 455 -28.76 -9.55 -15.64
CA LEU A 455 -27.94 -9.58 -14.42
C LEU A 455 -27.53 -8.17 -14.00
N ASP A 456 -27.29 -7.32 -14.99
CA ASP A 456 -27.00 -5.90 -14.92
C ASP A 456 -28.06 -5.10 -14.16
N ASP A 457 -29.35 -5.22 -14.55
CA ASP A 457 -30.49 -4.64 -13.83
C ASP A 457 -30.54 -5.10 -12.35
N TRP A 458 -30.31 -6.40 -12.09
CA TRP A 458 -30.35 -6.99 -10.75
C TRP A 458 -29.16 -6.57 -9.86
N LEU A 459 -28.02 -6.28 -10.48
CA LEU A 459 -26.85 -5.76 -9.77
C LEU A 459 -26.97 -4.26 -9.46
N GLY A 460 -27.75 -3.51 -10.25
CA GLY A 460 -27.90 -2.05 -10.18
C GLY A 460 -26.77 -1.31 -10.92
N VAL A 461 -26.47 -1.74 -12.16
CA VAL A 461 -25.25 -1.34 -12.90
C VAL A 461 -25.59 -0.81 -14.30
N ASP A 462 -26.67 -0.05 -14.42
CA ASP A 462 -27.19 0.57 -15.65
C ASP A 462 -26.13 1.41 -16.38
N TRP A 463 -25.12 1.90 -15.64
CA TRP A 463 -23.99 2.68 -16.13
C TRP A 463 -22.89 1.85 -16.82
N LEU A 464 -22.98 0.51 -16.84
CA LEU A 464 -21.94 -0.35 -17.41
C LEU A 464 -21.71 -0.05 -18.90
N ASP A 465 -22.79 0.20 -19.63
CA ASP A 465 -22.83 0.48 -21.08
C ASP A 465 -22.72 1.96 -21.46
N LEU A 466 -22.82 2.90 -20.50
CA LEU A 466 -22.86 4.35 -20.79
C LEU A 466 -21.51 4.94 -21.29
N GLU A 467 -20.41 4.20 -21.19
CA GLU A 467 -19.09 4.65 -21.66
C GLU A 467 -18.30 3.50 -22.29
N ASN A 468 -18.20 3.47 -23.62
CA ASN A 468 -17.29 2.57 -24.34
C ASN A 468 -15.87 3.17 -24.43
N THR A 469 -15.31 3.61 -23.30
CA THR A 469 -13.88 3.97 -23.22
C THR A 469 -13.03 2.70 -23.27
N VAL A 470 -12.64 2.29 -24.47
CA VAL A 470 -11.71 1.18 -24.68
C VAL A 470 -10.33 1.59 -24.17
N ILE A 471 -10.05 1.23 -22.92
CA ILE A 471 -8.74 1.43 -22.30
C ILE A 471 -7.91 0.19 -22.63
N GLU A 472 -6.90 0.38 -23.49
CA GLU A 472 -5.96 -0.68 -23.84
C GLU A 472 -5.23 -1.17 -22.58
N ILE A 473 -5.44 -2.43 -22.22
CA ILE A 473 -4.58 -3.12 -21.25
C ILE A 473 -3.23 -3.32 -21.95
N PRO A 474 -2.10 -2.91 -21.36
CA PRO A 474 -0.80 -3.10 -22.00
C PRO A 474 -0.51 -4.59 -22.29
N ASP A 475 -0.21 -4.91 -23.55
CA ASP A 475 0.25 -6.23 -24.00
C ASP A 475 1.69 -6.56 -23.51
N GLU A 476 2.36 -5.64 -22.80
CA GLU A 476 3.63 -5.93 -22.14
C GLU A 476 3.40 -6.86 -20.96
N GLU A 477 4.11 -8.00 -20.93
CA GLU A 477 4.34 -8.70 -19.67
C GLU A 477 4.90 -7.68 -18.65
N PRO A 478 4.35 -7.59 -17.43
CA PRO A 478 4.90 -6.75 -16.38
C PRO A 478 6.15 -7.43 -15.79
N GLY A 479 7.18 -7.53 -16.62
CA GLY A 479 8.51 -7.93 -16.22
C GLY A 479 9.08 -6.96 -15.19
N MET A 480 10.06 -7.47 -14.45
CA MET A 480 10.80 -6.89 -13.30
C MET A 480 10.89 -5.35 -13.17
N SER A 481 10.90 -4.58 -14.26
CA SER A 481 11.14 -3.13 -14.29
C SER A 481 10.28 -2.27 -13.33
N TYR A 482 9.07 -2.70 -12.94
CA TYR A 482 8.26 -2.00 -11.92
C TYR A 482 8.66 -2.32 -10.46
N LEU A 483 9.41 -3.41 -10.23
CA LEU A 483 10.02 -3.74 -8.94
C LEU A 483 11.36 -3.02 -8.76
N ASN A 484 12.17 -2.89 -9.81
CA ASN A 484 13.37 -2.05 -9.79
C ASN A 484 13.06 -0.61 -9.34
N LEU A 485 11.95 -0.03 -9.83
CA LEU A 485 11.41 1.28 -9.41
C LEU A 485 11.00 1.38 -7.92
N LEU A 486 10.94 0.24 -7.21
CA LEU A 486 10.74 0.16 -5.77
C LEU A 486 12.04 -0.21 -5.02
N GLU A 487 13.01 -0.86 -5.67
CA GLU A 487 14.31 -1.23 -5.10
C GLU A 487 15.30 -0.03 -5.09
N ASP A 488 15.21 0.88 -6.06
CA ASP A 488 16.05 2.10 -6.19
C ASP A 488 15.71 3.21 -5.14
N SER A 489 15.56 2.89 -3.85
CA SER A 489 15.22 3.88 -2.81
C SER A 489 15.79 3.66 -1.40
N ASP A 490 16.68 2.69 -1.21
CA ASP A 490 17.07 2.23 0.12
C ASP A 490 18.54 2.63 0.43
N GLU A 491 18.80 3.92 0.67
CA GLU A 491 20.04 4.43 1.32
C GLU A 491 19.85 4.69 2.84
N ASP A 492 18.61 4.82 3.34
CA ASP A 492 18.27 5.25 4.71
C ASP A 492 17.55 4.17 5.58
N VAL A 493 17.89 2.88 5.44
CA VAL A 493 17.31 1.81 6.29
C VAL A 493 18.36 0.79 6.77
N GLU A 494 19.35 1.26 7.53
CA GLU A 494 20.23 0.38 8.32
C GLU A 494 19.76 0.35 9.78
N PHE A 495 18.99 -0.69 10.16
CA PHE A 495 19.15 -1.43 11.43
C PHE A 495 18.17 -2.61 11.59
N CYS A 496 18.61 -3.60 12.40
CA CYS A 496 17.90 -4.81 12.87
C CYS A 496 17.77 -5.98 11.88
N ASP A 497 18.68 -6.93 12.02
CA ASP A 497 18.68 -8.26 11.40
C ASP A 497 17.52 -9.20 11.82
N GLU A 498 17.50 -10.36 11.17
CA GLU A 498 16.82 -11.59 11.60
C GLU A 498 15.28 -11.59 11.60
N TYR A 499 14.72 -11.50 10.40
CA TYR A 499 13.71 -12.49 10.00
C TYR A 499 14.13 -13.20 8.71
N VAL A 500 14.60 -14.44 8.86
CA VAL A 500 14.78 -15.36 7.73
C VAL A 500 13.44 -15.54 7.03
N LEU A 501 13.41 -15.31 5.72
CA LEU A 501 12.28 -15.70 4.89
C LEU A 501 12.20 -17.24 4.82
N VAL A 502 11.50 -17.82 5.79
CA VAL A 502 10.84 -19.11 5.56
C VAL A 502 9.88 -18.89 4.40
N LYS A 503 10.19 -19.53 3.27
CA LYS A 503 9.27 -19.64 2.14
C LYS A 503 8.16 -20.61 2.55
N ASP A 504 7.08 -20.09 3.11
CA ASP A 504 5.80 -20.80 3.28
C ASP A 504 5.09 -21.01 1.92
N ASP A 505 5.85 -21.46 0.90
CA ASP A 505 5.32 -21.94 -0.38
C ASP A 505 4.65 -23.32 -0.20
N SER A 506 4.95 -24.02 0.91
CA SER A 506 4.45 -25.35 1.30
C SER A 506 2.93 -25.43 1.49
N LEU A 507 2.23 -24.31 1.71
CA LEU A 507 0.76 -24.28 1.83
C LEU A 507 0.02 -24.21 0.48
N LEU A 508 0.72 -24.38 -0.65
CA LEU A 508 0.12 -24.51 -1.98
C LEU A 508 0.30 -25.94 -2.55
N GLU A 509 1.44 -26.60 -2.29
CA GLU A 509 1.73 -27.92 -2.85
C GLU A 509 0.86 -29.05 -2.26
N GLU A 510 0.48 -28.99 -0.98
CA GLU A 510 -0.44 -29.97 -0.35
C GLU A 510 -1.86 -29.96 -0.96
N THR A 511 -2.23 -28.92 -1.74
CA THR A 511 -3.58 -28.82 -2.35
C THR A 511 -3.69 -29.37 -3.77
N GLU A 512 -2.58 -29.75 -4.42
CA GLU A 512 -2.63 -30.33 -5.78
C GLU A 512 -2.44 -31.86 -5.79
N GLN A 513 -1.67 -32.42 -4.85
CA GLN A 513 -1.39 -33.88 -4.79
C GLN A 513 -2.59 -34.76 -4.36
N LEU A 514 -3.72 -34.18 -3.95
CA LEU A 514 -4.91 -34.92 -3.47
C LEU A 514 -6.03 -35.07 -4.54
N SER A 515 -5.70 -34.96 -5.84
CA SER A 515 -6.72 -34.93 -6.91
C SER A 515 -6.57 -35.93 -8.07
N GLU A 516 -5.52 -36.77 -8.10
CA GLU A 516 -5.34 -37.82 -9.13
C GLU A 516 -4.88 -39.18 -8.56
N SER A 517 -5.73 -39.87 -7.78
CA SER A 517 -5.58 -41.33 -7.53
C SER A 517 -6.82 -42.01 -6.92
N VAL A 518 -7.95 -42.08 -7.65
CA VAL A 518 -9.02 -43.06 -7.37
C VAL A 518 -9.64 -43.56 -8.68
N GLU A 519 -9.24 -44.74 -9.13
CA GLU A 519 -10.12 -45.64 -9.91
C GLU A 519 -10.79 -46.62 -8.94
N LEU A 520 -11.96 -47.13 -9.31
CA LEU A 520 -12.79 -47.98 -8.44
C LEU A 520 -12.41 -49.46 -8.56
N CYS A 521 -12.57 -50.20 -7.47
CA CYS A 521 -12.95 -51.61 -7.48
C CYS A 521 -14.06 -51.81 -6.44
N GLU A 522 -14.93 -52.79 -6.70
CA GLU A 522 -16.24 -52.94 -6.03
C GLU A 522 -16.20 -53.92 -4.85
N ASP A 523 -17.07 -53.62 -3.87
CA ASP A 523 -17.81 -54.50 -2.96
C ASP A 523 -17.19 -55.80 -2.40
N THR A 524 -17.22 -55.90 -1.07
CA THR A 524 -17.74 -57.11 -0.41
C THR A 524 -18.37 -56.79 0.94
N GLU A 525 -19.55 -57.36 1.18
CA GLU A 525 -20.31 -57.28 2.44
C GLU A 525 -19.68 -58.22 3.51
N GLU A 526 -20.04 -58.29 4.79
CA GLU A 526 -21.30 -58.00 5.51
C GLU A 526 -21.07 -57.57 6.98
N HIS A 527 -22.13 -57.00 7.60
CA HIS A 527 -22.53 -57.01 9.04
C HIS A 527 -21.50 -56.70 10.18
N SER A 528 -21.88 -56.06 11.30
CA SER A 528 -23.20 -55.72 11.87
C SER A 528 -23.17 -54.30 12.47
N ASN A 529 -24.16 -53.43 12.22
CA ASN A 529 -25.49 -53.33 12.86
C ASN A 529 -25.42 -52.96 14.37
N ASP A 530 -26.13 -51.96 14.91
CA ASP A 530 -27.20 -51.17 14.27
C ASP A 530 -27.46 -49.75 14.82
N GLN A 531 -28.12 -48.97 13.94
CA GLN A 531 -29.03 -47.81 14.11
C GLN A 531 -29.02 -46.99 15.43
N VAL A 532 -28.75 -45.68 15.43
CA VAL A 532 -29.47 -44.53 14.79
C VAL A 532 -30.76 -44.13 15.52
N ASP A 533 -30.78 -42.88 15.98
CA ASP A 533 -32.01 -42.09 16.19
C ASP A 533 -31.80 -40.67 15.62
N VAL A 534 -32.87 -39.93 15.36
CA VAL A 534 -32.93 -38.83 14.38
C VAL A 534 -32.82 -37.45 15.03
N GLY A 535 -31.85 -36.65 14.56
CA GLY A 535 -31.79 -35.22 14.89
C GLY A 535 -32.92 -34.44 14.20
N GLU A 536 -33.70 -33.68 14.97
CA GLU A 536 -34.90 -32.97 14.48
C GLU A 536 -34.61 -31.90 13.41
N VAL A 537 -35.61 -31.70 12.53
CA VAL A 537 -35.61 -30.59 11.56
C VAL A 537 -36.22 -29.35 12.21
N ILE A 538 -35.44 -28.28 12.35
CA ILE A 538 -35.93 -26.95 12.75
C ILE A 538 -35.98 -26.03 11.52
N ASN A 539 -37.09 -25.32 11.35
CA ASN A 539 -37.37 -24.49 10.18
C ASN A 539 -36.62 -23.15 10.19
N LEU A 540 -36.39 -22.61 8.99
CA LEU A 540 -35.67 -21.35 8.77
C LEU A 540 -36.60 -20.12 8.93
N SER A 541 -36.87 -19.72 10.17
CA SER A 541 -37.53 -18.46 10.50
C SER A 541 -37.13 -17.96 11.90
N GLU A 542 -36.79 -16.67 11.99
CA GLU A 542 -36.32 -15.95 13.21
C GLU A 542 -34.88 -16.31 13.68
N ILE A 543 -34.36 -15.57 14.66
CA ILE A 543 -32.92 -15.41 15.02
C ILE A 543 -32.13 -14.69 13.90
N GLU A 544 -32.11 -13.36 13.80
CA GLU A 544 -31.66 -12.32 14.75
C GLU A 544 -30.14 -12.21 14.99
N THR A 545 -29.65 -10.96 15.06
CA THR A 545 -28.24 -10.60 15.29
C THR A 545 -27.81 -10.87 16.74
N PRO A 546 -26.54 -11.25 17.01
CA PRO A 546 -26.04 -11.44 18.37
C PRO A 546 -26.08 -10.13 19.18
N PRO A 547 -26.85 -10.05 20.27
CA PRO A 547 -27.01 -8.80 21.01
C PRO A 547 -25.99 -8.62 22.16
N MET A 548 -25.76 -7.35 22.45
CA MET A 548 -25.26 -6.75 23.70
C MET A 548 -25.09 -7.64 24.95
N LEU A 549 -23.91 -7.51 25.56
CA LEU A 549 -23.61 -7.75 26.99
C LEU A 549 -24.80 -7.57 27.95
N LYS A 550 -25.06 -8.53 28.85
CA LYS A 550 -25.70 -8.25 30.16
C LYS A 550 -25.49 -9.30 31.27
N ARG A 551 -25.04 -8.76 32.42
CA ARG A 551 -25.24 -9.14 33.85
C ARG A 551 -25.23 -10.61 34.34
N LYS A 552 -24.45 -10.77 35.44
CA LYS A 552 -24.42 -11.88 36.42
C LYS A 552 -25.80 -12.29 36.96
N ARG A 553 -25.92 -13.55 37.41
CA ARG A 553 -26.40 -13.92 38.76
C ARG A 553 -25.65 -15.19 39.28
N ARG A 554 -25.93 -15.58 40.52
CA ARG A 554 -25.28 -16.57 41.42
C ARG A 554 -26.37 -17.10 42.38
N PRO A 555 -26.13 -18.13 43.23
CA PRO A 555 -25.14 -19.22 43.20
C PRO A 555 -25.78 -20.63 43.42
N ASP A 556 -24.97 -21.70 43.47
CA ASP A 556 -24.92 -22.74 44.52
C ASP A 556 -23.89 -23.83 44.09
N ASN A 557 -22.84 -24.16 44.86
CA ASN A 557 -22.75 -25.12 45.98
C ASN A 557 -22.82 -26.60 45.50
N ILE A 558 -21.87 -27.53 45.75
CA ILE A 558 -20.75 -27.63 46.73
C ILE A 558 -19.60 -28.54 46.20
N GLY A 559 -18.37 -28.38 46.72
CA GLY A 559 -17.28 -29.39 46.78
C GLY A 559 -16.20 -29.29 45.68
N ASN A 560 -14.97 -28.81 45.87
CA ASN A 560 -13.85 -28.98 46.85
C ASN A 560 -12.71 -29.91 46.35
N PHE A 561 -11.47 -29.43 46.57
CA PHE A 561 -10.16 -30.14 46.40
C PHE A 561 -9.76 -30.51 44.94
N ILE A 562 -8.49 -30.46 44.49
CA ILE A 562 -7.18 -30.15 45.11
C ILE A 562 -6.33 -29.27 44.16
N LYS A 563 -5.39 -28.46 44.69
CA LYS A 563 -4.39 -27.72 43.88
C LYS A 563 -3.24 -28.63 43.43
N ARG A 564 -2.75 -28.47 42.19
CA ARG A 564 -1.32 -28.63 41.85
C ARG A 564 -0.91 -27.73 40.67
N ARG A 565 0.37 -27.36 40.65
CA ARG A 565 1.03 -26.63 39.55
C ARG A 565 1.70 -27.64 38.61
N ASN A 566 1.94 -27.24 37.37
CA ASN A 566 3.25 -27.23 36.69
C ASN A 566 3.11 -26.33 35.44
N LEU A 567 4.06 -25.45 35.07
CA LEU A 567 5.45 -25.68 34.67
C LEU A 567 5.56 -26.64 33.47
N GLY A 568 5.71 -26.08 32.28
CA GLY A 568 6.09 -26.86 31.10
C GLY A 568 7.61 -27.05 31.01
N VAL A 569 8.05 -28.08 30.28
CA VAL A 569 9.41 -28.22 29.76
C VAL A 569 9.37 -29.13 28.52
N THR A 570 10.25 -28.86 27.56
CA THR A 570 10.51 -29.63 26.33
C THR A 570 11.03 -31.05 26.59
N LYS A 571 10.98 -31.96 25.60
CA LYS A 571 12.22 -32.54 24.98
C LYS A 571 12.00 -33.55 23.83
N LYS A 572 12.93 -33.43 22.86
CA LYS A 572 13.68 -34.44 22.06
C LYS A 572 13.01 -35.73 21.53
N LYS A 573 13.46 -36.10 20.32
CA LYS A 573 13.43 -37.45 19.72
C LYS A 573 14.07 -38.52 20.63
N ALA A 574 13.67 -39.78 20.45
CA ALA A 574 14.47 -40.97 20.76
C ALA A 574 14.29 -42.02 19.65
N LYS A 575 15.34 -42.81 19.34
CA LYS A 575 15.30 -43.97 18.40
C LYS A 575 16.38 -44.97 18.81
N LYS A 576 16.03 -46.27 18.88
CA LYS A 576 16.84 -47.39 19.44
C LYS A 576 17.15 -47.21 20.95
N VAL A 577 17.48 -48.26 21.72
CA VAL A 577 17.83 -49.66 21.41
C VAL A 577 16.97 -50.64 22.24
N ASN A 578 16.69 -51.83 21.70
CA ASN A 578 16.77 -53.12 22.43
C ASN A 578 16.72 -54.30 21.45
N GLU A 579 17.66 -55.24 21.60
CA GLU A 579 17.80 -56.48 20.82
C GLU A 579 17.85 -57.70 21.75
N SER A 580 17.98 -58.90 21.15
CA SER A 580 18.22 -60.25 21.73
C SER A 580 16.94 -61.04 22.14
N LEU A 581 16.88 -62.38 22.03
CA LEU A 581 17.77 -63.39 21.42
C LEU A 581 17.03 -64.76 21.25
N ILE A 582 17.65 -65.73 20.53
CA ILE A 582 17.32 -67.20 20.49
C ILE A 582 16.01 -67.54 19.70
N SER A 583 15.84 -68.59 18.89
CA SER A 583 16.60 -69.81 18.46
C SER A 583 16.33 -70.10 16.95
N ILE A 584 17.27 -70.53 16.08
CA ILE A 584 17.81 -71.92 15.85
C ILE A 584 16.69 -72.91 15.42
N SER A 585 16.73 -73.70 14.32
CA SER A 585 17.81 -74.14 13.36
C SER A 585 17.28 -74.56 11.96
N ASP A 586 18.16 -74.55 10.93
CA ASP A 586 18.31 -75.50 9.80
C ASP A 586 17.14 -75.78 8.79
N SER A 587 17.35 -75.99 7.48
CA SER A 587 18.57 -75.98 6.62
C SER A 587 18.24 -75.90 5.10
N SER A 588 19.29 -75.80 4.26
CA SER A 588 19.38 -75.99 2.79
C SER A 588 18.81 -74.93 1.80
N ASP A 589 19.74 -74.48 0.95
CA ASP A 589 19.64 -74.06 -0.46
C ASP A 589 19.06 -72.70 -0.90
N VAL A 590 19.59 -72.27 -2.05
CA VAL A 590 19.37 -71.03 -2.84
C VAL A 590 20.05 -69.76 -2.30
N GLU A 591 20.55 -68.95 -3.24
CA GLU A 591 21.40 -67.79 -3.02
C GLU A 591 20.67 -66.64 -2.29
N VAL A 592 21.39 -65.93 -1.43
CA VAL A 592 20.88 -64.73 -0.74
C VAL A 592 20.75 -63.59 -1.75
N SER A 593 19.60 -63.54 -2.43
CA SER A 593 19.08 -62.31 -3.00
C SER A 593 18.79 -61.33 -1.86
N ALA A 594 19.82 -60.58 -1.47
CA ALA A 594 19.62 -59.39 -0.64
C ALA A 594 18.52 -58.56 -1.29
N PHE A 595 17.55 -58.07 -0.49
CA PHE A 595 16.50 -57.20 -1.02
C PHE A 595 17.18 -55.98 -1.63
N ILE A 596 17.18 -55.94 -2.96
CA ILE A 596 17.59 -54.77 -3.72
C ILE A 596 16.56 -53.71 -3.37
N GLU A 597 16.92 -52.81 -2.46
CA GLU A 597 16.42 -51.45 -2.50
C GLU A 597 16.68 -50.98 -3.94
N LYS A 598 15.62 -51.01 -4.77
CA LYS A 598 15.68 -50.33 -6.05
C LYS A 598 16.07 -48.90 -5.71
N PRO A 599 17.16 -48.35 -6.26
CA PRO A 599 17.32 -46.92 -6.19
C PRO A 599 16.04 -46.32 -6.76
N LEU A 600 15.52 -45.26 -6.13
CA LEU A 600 14.63 -44.39 -6.86
C LEU A 600 15.46 -43.90 -8.05
N GLU A 601 15.12 -44.38 -9.24
CA GLU A 601 15.73 -43.89 -10.47
C GLU A 601 15.39 -42.40 -10.54
N ASP A 602 16.40 -41.55 -10.37
CA ASP A 602 16.23 -40.09 -10.41
C ASP A 602 15.40 -39.73 -11.66
N PRO A 603 14.37 -38.89 -11.52
CA PRO A 603 13.39 -38.67 -12.59
C PRO A 603 14.11 -38.25 -13.86
N ILE A 604 14.05 -39.09 -14.89
CA ILE A 604 14.81 -38.91 -16.12
C ILE A 604 14.24 -37.69 -16.86
N ILE A 605 14.83 -36.52 -16.59
CA ILE A 605 14.50 -35.28 -17.29
C ILE A 605 15.00 -35.43 -18.73
N VAL A 606 14.12 -35.83 -19.63
CA VAL A 606 14.41 -35.94 -21.08
C VAL A 606 14.50 -34.54 -21.69
N VAL A 607 15.61 -33.84 -21.42
CA VAL A 607 15.95 -32.55 -22.02
C VAL A 607 16.17 -32.76 -23.52
N SER A 608 15.51 -31.97 -24.37
CA SER A 608 15.74 -32.06 -25.81
C SER A 608 17.06 -31.39 -26.19
N GLU A 609 17.75 -31.90 -27.22
CA GLU A 609 19.03 -31.31 -27.67
C GLU A 609 18.93 -29.82 -28.07
N ASN A 610 17.71 -29.28 -28.27
CA ASN A 610 17.49 -27.92 -28.72
C ASN A 610 17.35 -26.89 -27.58
N ASP A 611 17.09 -27.30 -26.33
CA ASP A 611 16.78 -26.37 -25.23
C ASP A 611 18.05 -25.69 -24.69
N ASP A 612 18.20 -24.38 -24.89
CA ASP A 612 19.46 -23.64 -24.68
C ASP A 612 19.60 -23.12 -23.23
N VAL A 613 19.60 -24.04 -22.26
CA VAL A 613 19.56 -23.75 -20.82
C VAL A 613 20.56 -24.64 -20.07
N ASP A 614 21.25 -24.07 -19.07
CA ASP A 614 22.12 -24.82 -18.15
C ASP A 614 21.31 -25.49 -17.03
N ILE A 615 21.65 -26.74 -16.68
CA ILE A 615 20.92 -27.54 -15.69
C ILE A 615 21.55 -27.34 -14.30
N ILE A 616 20.73 -27.10 -13.27
CA ILE A 616 21.17 -26.89 -11.88
C ILE A 616 20.53 -27.97 -10.99
N GLY A 617 21.35 -28.74 -10.28
CA GLY A 617 20.89 -29.81 -9.39
C GLY A 617 20.50 -29.36 -7.97
N PRO A 618 20.07 -30.31 -7.11
CA PRO A 618 19.92 -30.07 -5.68
C PRO A 618 21.27 -29.76 -5.02
N PRO A 619 21.31 -29.13 -3.82
CA PRO A 619 22.57 -28.91 -3.10
C PRO A 619 23.29 -30.22 -2.80
N ASP A 620 24.59 -30.29 -3.10
CA ASP A 620 25.41 -31.45 -2.75
C ASP A 620 25.59 -31.56 -1.23
N SER A 621 25.50 -32.76 -0.69
CA SER A 621 25.42 -33.03 0.76
C SER A 621 26.75 -32.80 1.52
N LEU A 622 27.87 -32.68 0.80
CA LEU A 622 29.19 -32.40 1.38
C LEU A 622 29.60 -30.93 1.23
N SER A 623 29.52 -30.38 0.01
CA SER A 623 29.90 -28.99 -0.29
C SER A 623 28.84 -27.95 0.05
N ASN A 624 27.56 -28.35 0.13
CA ASN A 624 26.37 -27.49 0.24
C ASN A 624 26.12 -26.52 -0.94
N LEU A 625 26.94 -26.53 -2.01
CA LEU A 625 26.62 -25.78 -3.24
C LEU A 625 25.92 -26.71 -4.26
N ARG A 626 25.17 -26.11 -5.18
CA ARG A 626 24.47 -26.84 -6.24
C ARG A 626 25.43 -27.19 -7.40
N PRO A 627 25.41 -28.42 -7.93
CA PRO A 627 26.11 -28.76 -9.16
C PRO A 627 25.41 -28.10 -10.35
N VAL A 628 26.20 -27.69 -11.35
CA VAL A 628 25.70 -27.02 -12.56
C VAL A 628 26.28 -27.71 -13.80
N THR A 629 25.42 -28.36 -14.56
CA THR A 629 25.76 -29.07 -15.81
C THR A 629 25.49 -28.14 -16.97
N ARG A 630 26.55 -27.49 -17.46
CA ARG A 630 26.46 -26.50 -18.54
C ARG A 630 26.34 -27.12 -19.92
N LYS A 631 25.44 -26.61 -20.76
CA LYS A 631 25.16 -27.18 -22.09
C LYS A 631 26.33 -26.99 -23.05
N ARG A 632 26.68 -28.03 -23.80
CA ARG A 632 27.64 -27.94 -24.92
C ARG A 632 26.91 -27.59 -26.22
N LEU A 633 27.25 -26.46 -26.83
CA LEU A 633 26.64 -26.01 -28.08
C LEU A 633 27.10 -26.84 -29.29
N PHE A 634 26.18 -27.22 -30.18
CA PHE A 634 26.46 -28.03 -31.37
C PHE A 634 27.42 -27.34 -32.38
N ARG A 635 27.60 -26.02 -32.28
CA ARG A 635 28.60 -25.22 -33.03
C ARG A 635 29.23 -24.16 -32.13
N GLU A 636 29.72 -24.61 -30.98
CA GLU A 636 30.50 -23.81 -30.03
C GLU A 636 31.78 -23.24 -30.68
N THR A 637 32.00 -21.92 -30.62
CA THR A 637 33.29 -21.33 -31.04
C THR A 637 34.38 -21.68 -30.04
N ASP A 638 35.65 -21.71 -30.43
CA ASP A 638 36.73 -22.12 -29.52
C ASP A 638 36.79 -21.31 -28.22
N LEU A 639 36.53 -19.99 -28.28
CA LEU A 639 36.44 -19.12 -27.09
C LEU A 639 35.20 -19.42 -26.21
N GLN A 640 34.10 -19.90 -26.79
CA GLN A 640 32.93 -20.35 -26.02
C GLN A 640 33.20 -21.71 -25.35
N ARG A 641 33.93 -22.60 -26.03
CA ARG A 641 34.37 -23.89 -25.47
C ARG A 641 35.31 -23.67 -24.29
N GLU A 642 36.33 -22.84 -24.49
CA GLU A 642 37.28 -22.42 -23.45
C GLU A 642 36.54 -21.80 -22.24
N LEU A 643 35.53 -20.96 -22.49
CA LEU A 643 34.70 -20.37 -21.44
C LEU A 643 33.93 -21.44 -20.65
N ARG A 644 33.19 -22.33 -21.32
CA ARG A 644 32.41 -23.39 -20.67
C ARG A 644 33.30 -24.34 -19.87
N GLU A 645 34.47 -24.69 -20.40
CA GLU A 645 35.42 -25.60 -19.74
C GLU A 645 36.08 -24.93 -18.52
N MET A 646 36.48 -23.65 -18.62
CA MET A 646 36.94 -22.87 -17.46
C MET A 646 35.86 -22.66 -16.40
N GLN A 647 34.60 -22.46 -16.79
CA GLN A 647 33.46 -22.32 -15.88
C GLN A 647 33.17 -23.63 -15.13
N ASN A 648 33.27 -24.77 -15.82
CA ASN A 648 33.09 -26.09 -15.21
C ASN A 648 34.25 -26.43 -14.26
N ALA A 649 35.50 -26.17 -14.66
CA ALA A 649 36.67 -26.34 -13.79
C ALA A 649 36.63 -25.43 -12.55
N THR A 650 36.11 -24.20 -12.68
CA THR A 650 35.93 -23.29 -11.54
C THR A 650 34.81 -23.75 -10.60
N GLN A 651 33.71 -24.31 -11.14
CA GLN A 651 32.66 -24.90 -10.31
C GLN A 651 33.16 -26.14 -9.55
N LEU A 652 33.90 -27.03 -10.21
CA LEU A 652 34.46 -28.24 -9.59
C LEU A 652 35.43 -27.90 -8.45
N TRP A 653 36.36 -26.97 -8.69
CA TRP A 653 37.29 -26.47 -7.66
C TRP A 653 36.58 -25.85 -6.44
N ASN A 654 35.44 -25.17 -6.65
CA ASN A 654 34.61 -24.70 -5.54
C ASN A 654 33.98 -25.86 -4.75
N GLN A 655 33.46 -26.90 -5.42
CA GLN A 655 32.90 -28.07 -4.73
C GLN A 655 33.96 -28.81 -3.90
N GLU A 656 35.15 -29.06 -4.47
CA GLU A 656 36.26 -29.72 -3.78
C GLU A 656 36.72 -28.94 -2.54
N PHE A 657 36.86 -27.61 -2.67
CA PHE A 657 37.23 -26.75 -1.55
C PHE A 657 36.17 -26.78 -0.44
N TRP A 658 34.89 -26.55 -0.77
CA TRP A 658 33.83 -26.46 0.24
C TRP A 658 33.48 -27.83 0.85
N ALA A 659 33.53 -28.93 0.10
CA ALA A 659 33.38 -30.27 0.67
C ALA A 659 34.51 -30.58 1.68
N THR A 660 35.76 -30.26 1.33
CA THR A 660 36.91 -30.44 2.23
C THR A 660 36.84 -29.50 3.44
N HIS A 661 36.33 -28.28 3.26
CA HIS A 661 36.16 -27.32 4.34
C HIS A 661 35.04 -27.73 5.31
N ASN A 662 33.85 -28.08 4.80
CA ASN A 662 32.68 -28.45 5.58
C ASN A 662 32.91 -29.74 6.38
N THR A 663 33.56 -30.75 5.77
CA THR A 663 33.92 -31.99 6.48
C THR A 663 34.92 -31.74 7.60
N ASN A 664 35.94 -30.90 7.37
CA ASN A 664 36.90 -30.50 8.40
C ASN A 664 36.26 -29.65 9.51
N PHE A 665 35.33 -28.75 9.16
CA PHE A 665 34.52 -27.97 10.10
C PHE A 665 33.65 -28.88 10.98
N ASN A 666 32.87 -29.78 10.38
CA ASN A 666 32.02 -30.72 11.11
C ASN A 666 32.82 -31.64 12.03
N ARG A 667 33.98 -32.15 11.57
CA ARG A 667 34.91 -32.94 12.39
C ARG A 667 35.45 -32.14 13.57
N LYS A 668 36.06 -30.96 13.34
CA LYS A 668 36.58 -30.11 14.44
C LYS A 668 35.49 -29.65 15.40
N ARG A 669 34.27 -29.42 14.90
CA ARG A 669 33.10 -29.05 15.71
C ARG A 669 32.69 -30.20 16.63
N GLN A 670 32.69 -31.44 16.12
CA GLN A 670 32.44 -32.62 16.95
C GLN A 670 33.55 -32.82 17.98
N GLU A 671 34.83 -32.73 17.57
CA GLU A 671 35.99 -32.80 18.48
C GLU A 671 35.94 -31.73 19.59
N TYR A 672 35.43 -30.53 19.29
CA TYR A 672 35.22 -29.47 20.29
C TYR A 672 34.04 -29.80 21.22
N ILE A 673 32.93 -30.31 20.68
CA ILE A 673 31.77 -30.75 21.47
C ILE A 673 32.18 -31.86 22.44
N ASP A 674 32.82 -32.91 21.94
CA ASP A 674 33.22 -34.09 22.72
C ASP A 674 34.24 -33.73 23.81
N LYS A 675 35.14 -32.78 23.55
CA LYS A 675 36.13 -32.29 24.52
C LYS A 675 35.53 -31.45 25.67
N HIS A 676 34.38 -30.80 25.45
CA HIS A 676 33.72 -29.95 26.46
C HIS A 676 32.47 -30.61 27.08
N GLN A 677 32.17 -31.87 26.73
CA GLN A 677 31.21 -32.68 27.48
C GLN A 677 31.81 -33.11 28.82
N VAL A 678 31.02 -32.99 29.88
CA VAL A 678 31.40 -33.42 31.24
C VAL A 678 31.05 -34.91 31.39
N PRO A 679 31.97 -35.77 31.91
CA PRO A 679 31.67 -37.18 32.15
C PRO A 679 30.42 -37.36 33.02
N GLY A 680 29.36 -37.94 32.43
CA GLY A 680 28.05 -38.13 33.06
C GLY A 680 26.90 -37.27 32.50
N GLU A 681 27.15 -36.26 31.66
CA GLU A 681 26.11 -35.41 31.05
C GLU A 681 26.07 -35.46 29.50
N GLU A 682 26.11 -36.65 28.91
CA GLU A 682 26.10 -36.90 27.43
C GLU A 682 24.92 -36.25 26.65
N THR A 683 23.92 -35.70 27.34
CA THR A 683 22.76 -35.04 26.70
C THR A 683 22.73 -33.51 26.81
N ARG A 684 23.71 -32.90 27.50
CA ARG A 684 23.90 -31.44 27.57
C ARG A 684 24.35 -30.92 26.21
N GLN A 685 23.70 -29.86 25.74
CA GLN A 685 24.16 -29.09 24.59
C GLN A 685 24.93 -27.87 25.09
N LEU A 686 26.03 -27.53 24.44
CA LEU A 686 26.84 -26.35 24.78
C LEU A 686 26.04 -25.05 24.56
N SER A 687 26.34 -24.02 25.36
CA SER A 687 25.79 -22.67 25.21
C SER A 687 26.15 -22.06 23.86
N ALA A 688 25.38 -21.06 23.42
CA ALA A 688 25.76 -20.22 22.29
C ALA A 688 27.12 -19.53 22.54
N ASP A 689 27.40 -19.12 23.78
CA ASP A 689 28.68 -18.49 24.17
C ASP A 689 29.84 -19.49 24.08
N GLU A 690 29.68 -20.68 24.66
CA GLU A 690 30.64 -21.81 24.59
C GLU A 690 30.91 -22.18 23.12
N MET A 691 29.89 -22.21 22.26
CA MET A 691 30.03 -22.43 20.81
C MET A 691 30.69 -21.25 20.06
N SER A 692 30.55 -20.01 20.55
CA SER A 692 31.13 -18.83 19.91
C SER A 692 32.67 -18.85 19.94
N GLU A 693 33.26 -19.42 20.99
CA GLU A 693 34.71 -19.62 21.11
C GLU A 693 35.23 -20.63 20.08
N PHE A 694 34.46 -21.69 19.81
CA PHE A 694 34.74 -22.61 18.71
C PHE A 694 34.70 -21.89 17.36
N TYR A 695 33.63 -21.13 17.06
CA TYR A 695 33.50 -20.46 15.77
C TYR A 695 34.62 -19.43 15.54
N LYS A 696 34.95 -18.64 16.57
CA LYS A 696 36.07 -17.70 16.52
C LYS A 696 37.41 -18.40 16.29
N SER A 697 37.75 -19.41 17.10
CA SER A 697 39.03 -20.14 16.97
C SER A 697 39.12 -20.98 15.68
N PHE A 698 37.99 -21.44 15.12
CA PHE A 698 37.96 -22.06 13.81
C PHE A 698 38.23 -21.04 12.68
N LEU A 699 37.63 -19.86 12.72
CA LEU A 699 37.91 -18.80 11.75
C LEU A 699 39.37 -18.30 11.87
N ASP A 700 39.83 -18.01 13.09
CA ASP A 700 41.20 -17.58 13.38
C ASP A 700 42.27 -18.62 12.99
N SER A 701 41.93 -19.92 12.96
CA SER A 701 42.86 -20.97 12.49
C SER A 701 42.77 -21.24 10.97
N ASN A 702 41.71 -20.83 10.29
CA ASN A 702 41.52 -21.02 8.84
C ASN A 702 41.66 -19.72 8.01
N TRP A 703 41.88 -18.54 8.62
CA TRP A 703 41.81 -17.24 7.92
C TRP A 703 42.71 -17.15 6.68
N LYS A 704 43.95 -17.66 6.74
CA LYS A 704 44.88 -17.70 5.60
C LYS A 704 44.34 -18.57 4.45
N THR A 705 43.65 -19.65 4.79
CA THR A 705 43.02 -20.58 3.84
C THR A 705 41.85 -19.90 3.13
N HIS A 706 40.99 -19.19 3.87
CA HIS A 706 39.90 -18.39 3.28
C HIS A 706 40.41 -17.22 2.45
N LEU A 707 41.45 -16.50 2.89
CA LEU A 707 42.03 -15.39 2.14
C LEU A 707 42.68 -15.87 0.84
N LYS A 708 43.40 -17.01 0.87
CA LYS A 708 43.92 -17.66 -0.34
C LYS A 708 42.79 -18.11 -1.28
N TYR A 709 41.75 -18.76 -0.75
CA TYR A 709 40.57 -19.16 -1.53
C TYR A 709 39.92 -17.94 -2.19
N ASN A 710 39.64 -16.87 -1.46
CA ASN A 710 39.05 -15.64 -1.99
C ASN A 710 39.92 -15.03 -3.09
N ALA A 711 41.24 -14.89 -2.88
CA ALA A 711 42.15 -14.36 -3.89
C ALA A 711 42.19 -15.21 -5.17
N GLU A 712 42.15 -16.54 -5.02
CA GLU A 712 42.14 -17.47 -6.15
C GLU A 712 40.76 -17.53 -6.87
N TRP A 713 39.67 -17.40 -6.12
CA TRP A 713 38.29 -17.26 -6.61
C TRP A 713 38.12 -15.98 -7.42
N TYR A 714 38.58 -14.84 -6.91
CA TYR A 714 38.62 -13.58 -7.66
C TYR A 714 39.46 -13.72 -8.94
N LYS A 715 40.65 -14.34 -8.86
CA LYS A 715 41.52 -14.56 -10.03
C LYS A 715 40.83 -15.41 -11.12
N LYS A 716 40.15 -16.50 -10.73
CA LYS A 716 39.38 -17.36 -11.66
C LYS A 716 38.19 -16.58 -12.26
N ASN A 717 37.45 -15.83 -11.44
CA ASN A 717 36.30 -15.03 -11.91
C ASN A 717 36.70 -13.87 -12.82
N PHE A 718 37.82 -13.18 -12.57
CA PHE A 718 38.34 -12.15 -13.49
C PHE A 718 38.79 -12.75 -14.83
N ALA A 719 39.42 -13.93 -14.82
CA ALA A 719 39.78 -14.64 -16.05
C ALA A 719 38.53 -15.05 -16.84
N LEU A 720 37.50 -15.59 -16.16
CA LEU A 720 36.20 -15.92 -16.75
C LEU A 720 35.48 -14.69 -17.32
N LEU A 721 35.49 -13.58 -16.60
CA LEU A 721 34.86 -12.32 -17.03
C LEU A 721 35.58 -11.74 -18.25
N PHE A 722 36.91 -11.79 -18.30
CA PHE A 722 37.68 -11.37 -19.48
C PHE A 722 37.43 -12.28 -20.69
N LEU A 723 37.34 -13.59 -20.49
CA LEU A 723 37.06 -14.55 -21.56
C LEU A 723 35.61 -14.40 -22.08
N ALA A 724 34.64 -14.22 -21.18
CA ALA A 724 33.25 -13.89 -21.53
C ALA A 724 33.16 -12.52 -22.24
N LEU A 725 33.98 -11.55 -21.86
CA LEU A 725 34.09 -10.26 -22.56
C LEU A 725 34.61 -10.46 -23.99
N ARG A 726 35.62 -11.31 -24.22
CA ARG A 726 36.12 -11.64 -25.58
C ARG A 726 35.03 -12.27 -26.44
N VAL A 727 34.33 -13.29 -25.92
CA VAL A 727 33.16 -13.92 -26.58
C VAL A 727 32.04 -12.89 -26.85
N SER A 728 31.82 -11.94 -25.94
CA SER A 728 30.82 -10.88 -26.11
C SER A 728 31.25 -9.83 -27.13
N LEU A 729 32.52 -9.46 -27.20
CA LEU A 729 33.07 -8.52 -28.20
C LEU A 729 33.01 -9.13 -29.60
N GLU A 730 33.43 -10.38 -29.76
CA GLU A 730 33.24 -11.19 -30.99
C GLU A 730 31.78 -11.14 -31.48
N LYS A 731 30.82 -11.21 -30.55
CA LYS A 731 29.38 -11.18 -30.81
C LYS A 731 28.78 -9.78 -31.09
N ASN A 732 29.48 -8.68 -30.76
CA ASN A 732 28.92 -7.32 -30.82
C ASN A 732 29.73 -6.27 -31.60
N ILE A 733 30.94 -6.57 -32.10
CA ILE A 733 31.71 -5.68 -33.00
C ILE A 733 30.97 -5.36 -34.32
N SER A 734 29.97 -6.16 -34.69
CA SER A 734 29.34 -6.15 -36.01
C SER A 734 28.68 -4.84 -36.45
N LEU A 735 28.18 -3.98 -35.54
CA LEU A 735 27.62 -2.65 -35.88
C LEU A 735 27.57 -1.69 -34.66
N ARG A 736 27.93 -0.39 -34.82
CA ARG A 736 27.18 0.84 -34.39
C ARG A 736 27.91 2.18 -34.75
N SER A 737 27.37 3.03 -35.64
CA SER A 737 27.90 4.40 -35.99
C SER A 737 26.95 5.30 -36.80
N SER A 738 26.77 6.62 -36.67
CA SER A 738 27.13 7.65 -35.68
C SER A 738 26.00 8.71 -35.58
N ARG A 739 25.59 9.07 -34.35
CA ARG A 739 24.86 10.33 -34.04
C ARG A 739 23.41 10.47 -34.56
N LEU A 740 22.72 11.51 -34.08
CA LEU A 740 22.19 12.63 -34.89
C LEU A 740 21.63 13.76 -33.96
N LEU A 741 22.12 15.00 -34.10
CA LEU A 741 21.78 16.16 -33.24
C LEU A 741 20.43 16.83 -33.63
N CYS A 742 19.94 17.74 -32.76
CA CYS A 742 19.15 18.95 -33.06
C CYS A 742 17.59 18.92 -33.01
N GLN A 743 17.01 20.01 -32.45
CA GLN A 743 15.59 20.49 -32.48
C GLN A 743 14.57 19.72 -31.62
N MET A 744 14.10 20.15 -30.43
CA MET A 744 13.99 21.46 -29.75
C MET A 744 12.97 22.47 -30.29
N SER A 745 12.04 22.90 -29.40
CA SER A 745 11.11 24.05 -29.49
C SER A 745 9.92 23.94 -30.50
N GLN A 746 8.83 24.74 -30.46
CA GLN A 746 8.55 26.03 -29.79
C GLN A 746 7.03 26.36 -29.67
N TYR A 747 6.64 27.46 -28.97
CA TYR A 747 5.34 28.20 -28.99
C TYR A 747 4.08 27.55 -28.34
N PHE A 748 3.19 28.22 -27.56
CA PHE A 748 3.05 29.60 -27.01
C PHE A 748 2.67 30.71 -28.03
N ILE A 749 1.63 31.58 -27.90
CA ILE A 749 0.68 32.00 -26.82
C ILE A 749 -0.63 32.49 -27.50
N MET A 750 -1.82 32.46 -26.85
CA MET A 750 -2.88 33.51 -27.04
C MET A 750 -3.90 33.63 -25.88
N SER A 751 -4.36 34.87 -25.65
CA SER A 751 -5.27 35.48 -24.65
C SER A 751 -6.73 34.92 -24.65
N SER A 752 -7.59 35.06 -23.61
CA SER A 752 -7.98 36.22 -22.77
C SER A 752 -8.70 37.34 -23.59
N LEU A 753 -9.76 38.06 -23.19
CA LEU A 753 -10.53 38.23 -21.94
C LEU A 753 -11.97 38.75 -22.28
N VAL A 754 -13.03 38.48 -21.49
CA VAL A 754 -14.24 39.33 -21.36
C VAL A 754 -14.72 39.30 -19.89
N VAL A 755 -15.32 40.39 -19.40
CA VAL A 755 -15.46 40.69 -17.95
C VAL A 755 -16.78 41.43 -17.58
N LEU A 756 -17.31 41.11 -16.39
CA LEU A 756 -18.29 41.86 -15.55
C LEU A 756 -19.75 42.06 -16.00
N LEU A 757 -20.56 42.43 -14.99
CA LEU A 757 -22.00 42.78 -14.89
C LEU A 757 -22.90 41.65 -14.32
N LEU A 758 -23.64 41.76 -13.21
CA LEU A 758 -23.84 42.77 -12.13
C LEU A 758 -24.00 41.97 -10.79
N THR A 759 -23.79 42.40 -9.52
CA THR A 759 -24.10 43.63 -8.73
C THR A 759 -25.63 43.90 -8.58
N ALA A 760 -26.23 44.33 -7.45
CA ALA A 760 -25.73 44.75 -6.13
C ALA A 760 -26.82 44.68 -5.01
N ILE A 761 -26.41 44.69 -3.73
CA ILE A 761 -27.19 44.90 -2.45
C ILE A 761 -28.51 44.07 -2.29
N PHE A 762 -29.35 44.08 -1.23
CA PHE A 762 -29.52 44.70 0.10
C PHE A 762 -29.99 43.60 1.12
N ALA A 763 -30.32 43.83 2.41
CA ALA A 763 -29.59 44.41 3.55
C ALA A 763 -30.43 44.28 4.85
N SER A 764 -29.79 43.97 5.99
CA SER A 764 -30.17 44.27 7.39
C SER A 764 -31.63 44.28 7.90
N SER A 765 -31.92 43.48 8.94
CA SER A 765 -32.59 43.95 10.17
C SER A 765 -32.27 43.03 11.36
N GLY A 766 -32.19 43.58 12.58
CA GLY A 766 -31.98 42.82 13.82
C GLY A 766 -33.17 42.96 14.78
N ALA A 767 -33.22 42.14 15.83
CA ALA A 767 -34.32 42.12 16.81
C ALA A 767 -33.83 42.13 18.26
N VAL A 768 -34.65 42.70 19.14
CA VAL A 768 -34.40 42.87 20.60
C VAL A 768 -35.10 41.74 21.37
N PRO A 769 -34.53 41.21 22.47
CA PRO A 769 -35.18 40.17 23.27
C PRO A 769 -36.40 40.71 24.05
N SER A 770 -37.52 39.98 23.99
CA SER A 770 -38.72 40.21 24.80
C SER A 770 -38.74 39.33 26.07
N GLU A 771 -39.61 39.67 27.01
CA GLU A 771 -39.76 38.99 28.30
C GLU A 771 -40.36 37.57 28.18
N VAL A 772 -40.12 36.73 29.20
CA VAL A 772 -40.49 35.31 29.22
C VAL A 772 -41.92 35.13 29.72
N VAL A 773 -42.80 34.66 28.84
CA VAL A 773 -44.16 34.20 29.19
C VAL A 773 -44.16 32.67 29.31
N VAL A 774 -44.73 32.14 30.39
CA VAL A 774 -44.81 30.69 30.65
C VAL A 774 -46.19 30.17 30.24
N ASN A 775 -46.23 29.22 29.30
CA ASN A 775 -47.46 28.66 28.73
C ASN A 775 -48.04 27.49 29.57
N ASP A 776 -49.35 27.24 29.42
CA ASP A 776 -50.12 26.20 30.13
C ASP A 776 -49.83 24.75 29.64
N ALA A 777 -48.61 24.27 29.88
CA ALA A 777 -48.18 22.89 29.63
C ALA A 777 -48.16 22.06 30.92
N VAL A 778 -48.44 20.75 30.79
CA VAL A 778 -48.39 19.79 31.91
C VAL A 778 -47.55 18.56 31.54
N ASN A 779 -46.69 18.12 32.46
CA ASN A 779 -45.90 16.91 32.28
C ASN A 779 -46.73 15.69 32.72
N VAL A 780 -47.17 14.87 31.75
CA VAL A 780 -48.04 13.71 31.98
C VAL A 780 -47.26 12.55 32.61
N ALA A 781 -46.05 12.29 32.12
CA ALA A 781 -45.17 11.26 32.68
C ALA A 781 -43.70 11.67 32.53
N VAL A 782 -42.92 11.48 33.59
CA VAL A 782 -41.47 11.69 33.57
C VAL A 782 -40.76 10.44 34.08
N HIS A 783 -39.83 9.92 33.28
CA HIS A 783 -38.94 8.82 33.65
C HIS A 783 -37.51 9.35 33.75
N SER A 784 -36.96 9.38 34.96
CA SER A 784 -35.59 9.80 35.26
C SER A 784 -34.71 8.58 35.53
N THR A 785 -33.62 8.42 34.80
CA THR A 785 -32.58 7.43 35.10
C THR A 785 -31.27 8.15 35.42
N VAL A 786 -30.78 7.99 36.64
CA VAL A 786 -29.53 8.57 37.17
C VAL A 786 -28.48 7.46 37.27
N ASP A 787 -27.36 7.64 36.60
CA ASP A 787 -26.25 6.68 36.58
C ASP A 787 -25.13 7.12 37.54
N LEU A 788 -24.77 6.24 38.47
CA LEU A 788 -23.70 6.45 39.46
C LEU A 788 -22.49 5.52 39.24
N ARG A 789 -22.45 4.81 38.10
CA ARG A 789 -21.40 3.82 37.77
C ARG A 789 -20.08 4.45 37.34
N SER A 790 -20.11 5.61 36.70
CA SER A 790 -18.95 6.44 36.35
C SER A 790 -18.51 7.34 37.52
N GLN A 791 -17.46 8.15 37.33
CA GLN A 791 -17.12 9.27 38.23
C GLN A 791 -18.07 10.46 38.02
N LEU A 792 -18.44 10.70 36.76
CA LEU A 792 -19.51 11.61 36.36
C LEU A 792 -20.88 11.01 36.68
N VAL A 793 -21.85 11.88 36.96
CA VAL A 793 -23.25 11.46 37.12
C VAL A 793 -24.04 11.84 35.87
N HIS A 794 -24.58 10.85 35.18
CA HIS A 794 -25.41 11.06 34.00
C HIS A 794 -26.89 10.87 34.37
N GLN A 795 -27.69 11.92 34.20
CA GLN A 795 -29.14 11.88 34.40
C GLN A 795 -29.85 12.03 33.06
N LYS A 796 -30.62 11.01 32.66
CA LYS A 796 -31.53 11.08 31.52
C LYS A 796 -32.97 11.19 32.02
N ASN A 797 -33.66 12.26 31.64
CA ASN A 797 -35.08 12.48 31.89
C ASN A 797 -35.84 12.36 30.57
N VAL A 798 -36.78 11.41 30.47
CA VAL A 798 -37.73 11.34 29.35
C VAL A 798 -39.06 11.91 29.84
N ILE A 799 -39.57 12.93 29.15
CA ILE A 799 -40.71 13.75 29.57
C ILE A 799 -41.78 13.70 28.48
N ALA A 800 -42.94 13.14 28.81
CA ALA A 800 -44.14 13.27 27.99
C ALA A 800 -44.92 14.50 28.45
N LEU A 801 -44.89 15.57 27.66
CA LEU A 801 -45.67 16.79 27.90
C LEU A 801 -47.02 16.71 27.17
N LYS A 802 -48.00 17.46 27.66
CA LYS A 802 -49.27 17.71 26.98
C LYS A 802 -49.58 19.21 27.05
N ASN A 803 -49.96 19.80 25.93
CA ASN A 803 -50.45 21.18 25.90
C ASN A 803 -51.92 21.22 26.37
N LEU A 804 -52.25 22.11 27.30
CA LEU A 804 -53.62 22.38 27.75
C LEU A 804 -54.11 23.79 27.37
N GLY A 805 -53.21 24.70 27.03
CA GLY A 805 -53.53 26.06 26.60
C GLY A 805 -54.28 26.11 25.25
N PRO A 806 -54.89 27.27 24.92
CA PRO A 806 -55.59 27.48 23.66
C PRO A 806 -54.68 27.87 22.48
N ALA A 807 -53.39 28.12 22.74
CA ALA A 807 -52.37 28.40 21.74
C ALA A 807 -51.45 27.19 21.57
N ASP A 808 -50.92 27.01 20.35
CA ASP A 808 -49.95 25.95 20.06
C ASP A 808 -48.61 26.23 20.79
N LEU A 809 -47.90 25.17 21.17
CA LEU A 809 -46.71 25.26 22.02
C LEU A 809 -45.43 25.07 21.19
N ASN A 810 -44.69 26.15 20.95
CA ASN A 810 -43.44 26.14 20.17
C ASN A 810 -42.16 26.00 21.04
N SER A 811 -42.23 26.26 22.36
CA SER A 811 -41.08 26.13 23.27
C SER A 811 -41.44 25.55 24.65
N TYR A 812 -40.45 24.93 25.30
CA TYR A 812 -40.57 24.28 26.60
C TYR A 812 -39.48 24.76 27.56
N PHE A 813 -39.86 25.27 28.73
CA PHE A 813 -38.93 25.68 29.78
C PHE A 813 -38.54 24.51 30.68
N PHE A 814 -37.26 24.13 30.63
CA PHE A 814 -36.65 23.15 31.53
C PHE A 814 -35.84 23.89 32.62
N ALA A 815 -36.03 23.54 33.89
CA ALA A 815 -35.39 24.21 35.02
C ALA A 815 -34.38 23.30 35.74
N LEU A 816 -33.29 23.89 36.25
CA LEU A 816 -32.23 23.23 37.00
C LEU A 816 -31.89 24.04 38.26
N ASN A 817 -31.74 23.36 39.40
CA ASN A 817 -31.42 23.94 40.71
C ASN A 817 -30.24 23.16 41.33
N GLU A 818 -29.16 23.07 40.56
CA GLU A 818 -27.96 22.28 40.82
C GLU A 818 -26.76 23.03 40.18
N PRO A 819 -25.81 23.59 40.95
CA PRO A 819 -24.70 24.39 40.40
C PRO A 819 -23.59 23.54 39.77
N GLU A 820 -23.59 22.22 40.00
CA GLU A 820 -22.58 21.24 39.57
C GLU A 820 -22.75 20.79 38.11
N LEU A 821 -23.40 21.62 37.30
CA LEU A 821 -23.88 21.30 35.95
C LEU A 821 -22.76 21.45 34.92
N LEU A 822 -22.48 20.39 34.15
CA LEU A 822 -21.42 20.38 33.14
C LEU A 822 -21.93 20.33 31.69
N VAL A 823 -22.97 19.54 31.38
CA VAL A 823 -23.62 19.48 30.05
C VAL A 823 -25.13 19.29 30.22
N VAL A 824 -25.93 19.92 29.34
CA VAL A 824 -27.33 19.57 29.06
C VAL A 824 -27.50 19.37 27.55
N VAL A 825 -28.24 18.33 27.14
CA VAL A 825 -28.64 18.08 25.75
C VAL A 825 -30.11 17.68 25.70
N PHE A 826 -30.91 18.36 24.88
CA PHE A 826 -32.31 18.03 24.62
C PHE A 826 -32.47 17.34 23.26
N ASN A 827 -33.30 16.31 23.18
CA ASN A 827 -33.63 15.62 21.92
C ASN A 827 -35.13 15.24 21.86
N ASN A 828 -35.72 15.28 20.67
CA ASN A 828 -37.03 14.68 20.35
C ASN A 828 -36.96 13.13 20.55
N GLU A 829 -38.10 12.45 20.62
CA GLU A 829 -38.25 10.98 20.61
C GLU A 829 -37.45 10.30 19.48
N HIS A 830 -37.38 10.92 18.29
CA HIS A 830 -36.56 10.44 17.17
C HIS A 830 -35.04 10.64 17.35
N GLY A 831 -34.57 11.16 18.49
CA GLY A 831 -33.15 11.37 18.78
C GLY A 831 -32.50 12.59 18.11
N ARG A 832 -33.29 13.42 17.42
CA ARG A 832 -32.83 14.72 16.88
C ARG A 832 -32.59 15.71 18.02
N LYS A 833 -31.43 16.38 18.03
CA LYS A 833 -31.10 17.44 19.01
C LYS A 833 -32.01 18.65 18.80
N LEU A 834 -32.61 19.15 19.88
CA LEU A 834 -33.42 20.36 19.89
C LEU A 834 -32.54 21.58 20.23
N PRO A 835 -32.69 22.73 19.53
CA PRO A 835 -31.99 23.96 19.88
C PRO A 835 -32.56 24.57 21.16
N PHE A 836 -31.70 25.16 21.98
CA PHE A 836 -32.09 25.73 23.27
C PHE A 836 -31.28 26.98 23.63
N LYS A 837 -31.87 27.83 24.46
CA LYS A 837 -31.28 29.06 25.00
C LYS A 837 -31.21 28.96 26.52
N LYS A 838 -30.01 29.13 27.09
CA LYS A 838 -29.85 29.27 28.55
C LYS A 838 -30.36 30.65 28.96
N ILE A 839 -31.17 30.69 30.01
CA ILE A 839 -31.66 31.89 30.68
C ILE A 839 -31.23 31.76 32.15
N GLU A 840 -30.50 32.75 32.65
CA GLU A 840 -30.04 32.77 34.04
C GLU A 840 -31.09 33.51 34.88
N TRP A 841 -31.58 32.88 35.94
CA TRP A 841 -32.66 33.41 36.79
C TRP A 841 -32.15 33.84 38.16
N ASP A 842 -31.31 33.00 38.76
CA ASP A 842 -30.81 33.18 40.12
C ASP A 842 -29.46 32.45 40.29
N SER A 843 -28.64 32.79 41.28
CA SER A 843 -27.23 32.33 41.36
C SER A 843 -27.07 30.80 41.41
N ASN A 844 -28.12 30.09 41.83
CA ASN A 844 -28.14 28.63 41.97
C ASN A 844 -29.08 27.94 40.97
N SER A 845 -29.81 28.69 40.13
CA SER A 845 -30.81 28.10 39.24
C SER A 845 -30.80 28.66 37.81
N SER A 846 -30.92 27.74 36.85
CA SER A 846 -30.82 28.03 35.42
C SER A 846 -32.00 27.45 34.67
N PHE A 847 -32.47 28.20 33.69
CA PHE A 847 -33.57 27.83 32.81
C PHE A 847 -33.03 27.59 31.41
N TYR A 848 -33.67 26.65 30.73
CA TYR A 848 -33.38 26.28 29.36
C TYR A 848 -34.68 26.39 28.59
N GLU A 849 -34.80 27.43 27.78
CA GLU A 849 -35.86 27.57 26.78
C GLU A 849 -35.49 26.65 25.61
N VAL A 850 -36.21 25.53 25.47
CA VAL A 850 -36.00 24.54 24.41
C VAL A 850 -37.03 24.80 23.31
N ALA A 851 -36.61 25.15 22.11
CA ALA A 851 -37.53 25.22 20.98
C ALA A 851 -37.86 23.80 20.50
N LEU A 852 -39.14 23.55 20.24
CA LEU A 852 -39.63 22.27 19.72
C LEU A 852 -39.48 22.24 18.18
N ASP A 853 -39.37 21.06 17.59
CA ASP A 853 -39.29 20.89 16.13
C ASP A 853 -40.67 20.71 15.45
N GLU A 854 -41.73 20.57 16.25
CA GLU A 854 -43.13 20.54 15.82
C GLU A 854 -43.99 21.36 16.81
N ASP A 855 -44.92 22.16 16.30
CA ASP A 855 -45.80 23.02 17.09
C ASP A 855 -46.91 22.18 17.76
N VAL A 856 -46.85 22.00 19.08
CA VAL A 856 -47.70 21.03 19.79
C VAL A 856 -49.08 21.62 20.08
N LYS A 857 -50.11 21.07 19.44
CA LYS A 857 -51.47 21.63 19.46
C LYS A 857 -52.20 21.39 20.77
N GLN A 858 -53.29 22.12 20.99
CA GLN A 858 -54.13 21.93 22.18
C GLN A 858 -54.55 20.45 22.33
N ASN A 859 -54.37 19.91 23.55
CA ASN A 859 -54.54 18.50 23.92
C ASN A 859 -53.58 17.47 23.29
N GLU A 860 -52.69 17.86 22.38
CA GLU A 860 -51.68 16.98 21.80
C GLU A 860 -50.57 16.62 22.81
N LYS A 861 -49.92 15.48 22.59
CA LYS A 861 -48.83 14.97 23.43
C LYS A 861 -47.52 15.00 22.65
N TYR A 862 -46.47 15.52 23.26
CA TYR A 862 -45.12 15.53 22.71
C TYR A 862 -44.13 14.93 23.72
N LYS A 863 -43.03 14.36 23.25
CA LYS A 863 -42.12 13.57 24.08
C LYS A 863 -40.67 14.00 23.86
N LEU A 864 -40.16 14.80 24.80
CA LEU A 864 -38.74 15.18 24.82
C LEU A 864 -37.91 14.23 25.69
N SER A 865 -36.61 14.24 25.44
CA SER A 865 -35.60 13.66 26.31
C SER A 865 -34.52 14.70 26.63
N CYS A 866 -34.19 14.84 27.91
CA CYS A 866 -33.12 15.69 28.42
C CYS A 866 -32.03 14.79 29.01
N MET A 867 -30.79 14.94 28.56
CA MET A 867 -29.63 14.28 29.14
C MET A 867 -28.71 15.32 29.76
N ILE A 868 -28.39 15.10 31.03
CA ILE A 868 -27.62 16.00 31.90
C ILE A 868 -26.40 15.23 32.39
N THR A 869 -25.24 15.89 32.41
CA THR A 869 -24.03 15.40 33.06
C THR A 869 -23.61 16.37 34.15
N TYR A 870 -23.41 15.86 35.36
CA TYR A 870 -22.88 16.63 36.50
C TYR A 870 -21.43 16.23 36.80
N ALA A 871 -20.60 17.23 37.06
CA ALA A 871 -19.24 17.06 37.56
C ALA A 871 -19.22 17.02 39.11
N ASN A 872 -18.26 16.32 39.71
CA ASN A 872 -17.95 16.36 41.16
C ASN A 872 -19.10 16.03 42.15
N LYS A 873 -20.28 15.65 41.67
CA LYS A 873 -21.51 15.37 42.45
C LYS A 873 -21.44 14.09 43.31
N ILE A 874 -20.50 13.20 42.99
CA ILE A 874 -20.06 12.12 43.89
C ILE A 874 -18.88 12.66 44.69
N THR A 875 -19.05 12.83 46.00
CA THR A 875 -18.06 13.42 46.91
C THR A 875 -17.54 12.39 47.90
N PRO A 876 -16.30 12.53 48.43
CA PRO A 876 -15.81 11.67 49.51
C PRO A 876 -16.70 11.80 50.76
N ALA A 877 -17.18 10.67 51.29
CA ALA A 877 -18.00 10.66 52.50
C ALA A 877 -17.16 10.96 53.76
N VAL A 878 -15.92 10.44 53.79
CA VAL A 878 -14.89 10.74 54.79
C VAL A 878 -13.72 11.42 54.07
N LYS A 879 -13.14 12.50 54.63
CA LYS A 879 -12.08 13.27 53.93
C LYS A 879 -10.69 12.61 53.91
N LYS A 880 -10.47 11.59 54.74
CA LYS A 880 -9.19 10.90 54.95
C LYS A 880 -9.44 9.39 55.13
N ARG A 881 -8.54 8.53 54.67
CA ARG A 881 -8.53 7.09 54.96
C ARG A 881 -7.11 6.55 55.12
N THR A 882 -6.95 5.45 55.85
CA THR A 882 -5.70 4.66 55.83
C THR A 882 -5.60 3.80 54.56
N PHE A 883 -4.43 3.20 54.32
CA PHE A 883 -4.23 2.32 53.16
C PHE A 883 -5.14 1.09 53.18
N ASP A 884 -5.50 0.60 54.37
CA ASP A 884 -6.27 -0.63 54.56
C ASP A 884 -7.80 -0.41 54.67
N GLU A 885 -8.26 0.84 54.65
CA GLU A 885 -9.67 1.22 54.56
C GLU A 885 -10.14 1.31 53.10
N ASP A 886 -11.35 0.83 52.82
CA ASP A 886 -12.03 1.06 51.54
C ASP A 886 -12.53 2.51 51.42
N GLN A 887 -12.66 2.99 50.18
CA GLN A 887 -13.06 4.35 49.89
C GLN A 887 -14.58 4.54 49.91
N LEU A 888 -15.08 5.30 50.89
CA LEU A 888 -16.48 5.67 51.02
C LEU A 888 -16.79 6.98 50.28
N VAL A 889 -17.78 6.96 49.40
CA VAL A 889 -18.28 8.14 48.67
C VAL A 889 -19.78 8.31 48.87
N LYS A 890 -20.26 9.55 48.75
CA LYS A 890 -21.67 9.90 48.82
C LYS A 890 -22.09 10.67 47.57
N PHE A 891 -23.25 10.29 47.04
CA PHE A 891 -23.99 11.07 46.06
C PHE A 891 -25.10 11.85 46.77
N VAL A 892 -25.37 13.08 46.32
CA VAL A 892 -26.50 13.90 46.77
C VAL A 892 -27.27 14.38 45.54
N GLY A 893 -28.59 14.28 45.55
CA GLY A 893 -29.44 14.76 44.44
C GLY A 893 -30.91 14.86 44.83
N ASN A 894 -31.73 15.44 43.93
CA ASN A 894 -33.19 15.54 44.12
C ASN A 894 -33.90 14.24 43.70
N VAL A 895 -34.84 13.74 44.53
CA VAL A 895 -35.65 12.55 44.22
C VAL A 895 -36.89 12.90 43.41
N ARG A 896 -37.38 14.14 43.48
CA ARG A 896 -38.53 14.62 42.70
C ARG A 896 -38.07 15.37 41.45
N PHE A 897 -38.93 15.44 40.44
CA PHE A 897 -38.63 16.19 39.23
C PHE A 897 -38.76 17.69 39.49
N PHE A 898 -37.69 18.44 39.25
CA PHE A 898 -37.68 19.89 39.41
C PHE A 898 -38.09 20.54 38.08
N SER A 899 -39.37 20.89 37.94
CA SER A 899 -39.90 21.56 36.74
C SER A 899 -40.81 22.76 37.06
N PRO A 900 -40.91 23.75 36.16
CA PRO A 900 -41.90 24.82 36.27
C PRO A 900 -43.33 24.30 36.08
N TYR A 901 -43.50 23.18 35.38
CA TYR A 901 -44.78 22.51 35.14
C TYR A 901 -45.08 21.44 36.18
N ARG A 902 -46.36 21.19 36.45
CA ARG A 902 -46.87 20.09 37.30
C ARG A 902 -46.60 18.73 36.64
N THR A 903 -46.25 17.72 37.45
CA THR A 903 -45.88 16.37 36.98
C THR A 903 -46.85 15.30 37.52
N ILE A 904 -47.71 14.76 36.65
CA ILE A 904 -48.77 13.81 37.04
C ILE A 904 -48.17 12.46 37.50
N PHE A 905 -47.13 11.97 36.82
CA PHE A 905 -46.42 10.76 37.17
C PHE A 905 -44.90 10.96 37.05
N HIS A 906 -44.15 10.57 38.08
CA HIS A 906 -42.69 10.64 38.09
C HIS A 906 -42.07 9.34 38.60
N HIS A 907 -41.14 8.79 37.83
CA HIS A 907 -40.47 7.51 38.11
C HIS A 907 -38.95 7.70 38.05
N VAL A 908 -38.25 7.44 39.15
CA VAL A 908 -36.78 7.61 39.25
C VAL A 908 -36.08 6.29 39.47
N GLU A 909 -35.02 6.06 38.68
CA GLU A 909 -34.09 4.95 38.82
C GLU A 909 -32.68 5.48 39.12
N TYR A 910 -32.04 4.99 40.17
CA TYR A 910 -30.61 5.16 40.41
C TYR A 910 -29.89 3.85 40.08
N LEU A 911 -28.99 3.86 39.10
CA LEU A 911 -28.26 2.67 38.65
C LEU A 911 -26.96 2.50 39.42
N LEU A 912 -26.79 1.30 40.01
CA LEU A 912 -25.63 0.94 40.82
C LEU A 912 -24.87 -0.25 40.22
N HIS A 913 -23.55 -0.24 40.39
CA HIS A 913 -22.67 -1.40 40.16
C HIS A 913 -21.94 -1.79 41.45
N ASP A 914 -21.59 -0.79 42.26
CA ASP A 914 -20.75 -0.91 43.45
C ASP A 914 -21.62 -1.15 44.70
N PRO A 915 -21.09 -1.78 45.76
CA PRO A 915 -21.91 -2.16 46.91
C PRO A 915 -22.42 -0.94 47.67
N LEU A 916 -23.74 -0.92 47.84
CA LEU A 916 -24.49 0.07 48.59
C LEU A 916 -24.27 -0.11 50.10
N LEU A 917 -23.98 0.99 50.81
CA LEU A 917 -23.83 0.99 52.26
C LEU A 917 -25.08 1.55 52.95
N GLU A 918 -25.56 2.71 52.51
CA GLU A 918 -26.66 3.44 53.17
C GLU A 918 -27.44 4.29 52.15
N VAL A 919 -28.74 4.48 52.39
CA VAL A 919 -29.61 5.42 51.66
C VAL A 919 -30.45 6.19 52.66
N SER A 920 -30.48 7.52 52.58
CA SER A 920 -31.17 8.37 53.55
C SER A 920 -32.71 8.33 53.47
N LYS A 921 -33.29 7.50 52.60
CA LYS A 921 -34.74 7.42 52.30
C LYS A 921 -35.15 6.04 51.81
N ASN A 922 -36.23 5.51 52.39
CA ASN A 922 -36.87 4.26 51.97
C ASN A 922 -37.28 4.33 50.48
N ALA A 923 -36.80 3.37 49.69
CA ALA A 923 -37.11 3.23 48.27
C ALA A 923 -38.42 2.45 48.05
N THR A 924 -39.08 2.63 46.90
CA THR A 924 -40.26 1.82 46.55
C THR A 924 -39.86 0.41 46.12
N HIS A 925 -38.75 0.29 45.38
CA HIS A 925 -38.08 -0.99 45.11
C HIS A 925 -36.56 -0.83 45.24
N LEU A 926 -35.94 -1.71 46.04
CA LEU A 926 -34.51 -1.74 46.30
C LEU A 926 -33.91 -3.04 45.77
N GLU A 927 -33.06 -2.94 44.75
CA GLU A 927 -32.23 -4.04 44.27
C GLU A 927 -30.75 -3.78 44.55
N SER A 928 -29.93 -4.83 44.61
CA SER A 928 -28.47 -4.75 44.71
C SER A 928 -27.76 -4.08 43.52
N THR A 929 -28.50 -3.62 42.51
CA THR A 929 -27.95 -2.90 41.34
C THR A 929 -28.81 -1.71 40.87
N LYS A 930 -29.88 -1.38 41.59
CA LYS A 930 -30.88 -0.36 41.22
C LYS A 930 -31.69 0.08 42.43
N ILE A 931 -31.83 1.39 42.65
CA ILE A 931 -32.80 1.96 43.60
C ILE A 931 -33.92 2.63 42.79
N THR A 932 -35.18 2.35 43.13
CA THR A 932 -36.34 2.91 42.42
C THR A 932 -37.22 3.72 43.37
N TYR A 933 -37.72 4.86 42.88
CA TYR A 933 -38.73 5.69 43.55
C TYR A 933 -39.85 6.03 42.56
N ILE A 934 -41.09 6.09 43.02
CA ILE A 934 -42.27 6.40 42.20
C ILE A 934 -43.13 7.43 42.94
N PHE A 935 -43.57 8.47 42.24
CA PHE A 935 -44.43 9.53 42.76
C PHE A 935 -45.59 9.80 41.80
N TYR A 936 -46.73 10.11 42.39
CA TYR A 936 -47.93 10.59 41.70
C TYR A 936 -48.17 12.05 42.11
N ASP A 937 -48.61 12.85 41.16
CA ASP A 937 -48.99 14.27 41.29
C ASP A 937 -48.00 15.14 42.09
N THR A 938 -46.89 15.48 41.46
CA THR A 938 -45.83 16.33 42.04
C THR A 938 -45.98 17.78 41.62
N HIS A 939 -45.96 18.68 42.61
CA HIS A 939 -46.04 20.12 42.41
C HIS A 939 -44.76 20.70 41.78
N THR A 940 -44.94 21.87 41.16
CA THR A 940 -43.91 22.70 40.52
C THR A 940 -42.74 22.97 41.46
N TYR A 941 -41.52 22.95 40.92
CA TYR A 941 -40.26 23.26 41.62
C TYR A 941 -39.99 22.47 42.91
N THR A 942 -40.54 21.25 43.05
CA THR A 942 -40.35 20.47 44.29
C THR A 942 -38.92 19.95 44.47
N VAL A 943 -38.32 20.28 45.61
CA VAL A 943 -36.97 19.85 46.03
C VAL A 943 -37.08 18.89 47.20
N ASP A 944 -36.62 17.66 47.03
CA ASP A 944 -36.77 16.59 48.01
C ASP A 944 -35.54 15.66 47.97
N ARG A 945 -34.45 16.05 48.63
CA ARG A 945 -33.10 15.47 48.48
C ARG A 945 -32.97 14.02 48.98
N VAL A 946 -32.04 13.26 48.41
CA VAL A 946 -31.53 11.97 48.94
C VAL A 946 -30.01 11.99 49.04
N VAL A 947 -29.48 11.24 50.01
CA VAL A 947 -28.07 10.89 50.09
C VAL A 947 -27.93 9.37 49.90
N ILE A 948 -27.03 8.97 49.01
CA ILE A 948 -26.72 7.56 48.72
C ILE A 948 -25.22 7.35 49.01
N VAL A 949 -24.88 6.42 49.90
CA VAL A 949 -23.49 6.13 50.32
C VAL A 949 -23.04 4.80 49.70
N LEU A 950 -21.93 4.85 48.96
CA LEU A 950 -21.37 3.75 48.18
C LEU A 950 -19.92 3.48 48.58
N VAL A 951 -19.50 2.21 48.54
CA VAL A 951 -18.08 1.85 48.67
C VAL A 951 -17.46 1.80 47.27
N LYS A 952 -16.73 2.86 46.89
CA LYS A 952 -16.19 3.05 45.53
C LYS A 952 -14.69 3.31 45.54
N ASN A 953 -13.95 2.23 45.30
CA ASN A 953 -12.49 2.17 45.35
C ASN A 953 -11.75 2.67 44.08
N ASP A 954 -12.48 3.16 43.09
CA ASP A 954 -11.89 3.69 41.87
C ASP A 954 -11.12 5.01 42.13
N ALA A 955 -10.22 5.35 41.20
CA ALA A 955 -9.51 6.63 41.24
C ALA A 955 -10.38 7.73 40.62
N PHE A 956 -10.63 8.82 41.37
CA PHE A 956 -11.48 9.93 40.94
C PHE A 956 -10.62 10.99 40.24
N VAL A 957 -10.15 10.69 39.03
CA VAL A 957 -9.15 11.49 38.33
C VAL A 957 -9.80 12.72 37.67
N VAL A 958 -9.14 13.87 37.80
CA VAL A 958 -9.52 15.13 37.15
C VAL A 958 -8.29 15.75 36.52
N VAL A 959 -8.41 16.26 35.29
CA VAL A 959 -7.38 17.09 34.67
C VAL A 959 -7.52 18.50 35.26
N LYS A 960 -6.55 18.90 36.09
CA LYS A 960 -6.53 20.23 36.72
C LYS A 960 -6.19 21.33 35.72
N ASN A 961 -5.24 21.06 34.83
CA ASN A 961 -4.90 21.94 33.74
C ASN A 961 -4.39 21.11 32.55
N ILE A 962 -4.76 21.51 31.34
CA ILE A 962 -4.09 21.07 30.12
C ILE A 962 -3.64 22.30 29.33
N GLN A 963 -2.34 22.38 29.04
CA GLN A 963 -1.78 23.31 28.07
C GLN A 963 -1.49 22.54 26.79
N ARG A 964 -2.27 22.79 25.73
CA ARG A 964 -2.06 22.26 24.39
C ARG A 964 -1.35 23.31 23.55
N SER A 965 -0.27 22.93 22.89
CA SER A 965 0.35 23.69 21.79
C SER A 965 0.13 22.96 20.46
N ILE A 966 -0.16 23.73 19.42
CA ILE A 966 -0.37 23.28 18.05
C ILE A 966 0.51 24.16 17.17
N ASP A 967 1.60 23.63 16.65
CA ASP A 967 2.53 24.36 15.80
C ASP A 967 2.35 23.93 14.34
N VAL A 968 1.84 24.84 13.49
CA VAL A 968 1.51 24.57 12.08
C VAL A 968 2.72 24.87 11.19
N SER A 969 3.33 23.84 10.59
CA SER A 969 4.48 24.02 9.68
C SER A 969 4.15 23.56 8.26
N HIS A 970 4.19 24.49 7.31
CA HIS A 970 3.96 24.23 5.88
C HIS A 970 5.06 23.35 5.23
N TYR A 971 6.15 23.04 5.95
CA TYR A 971 7.12 22.01 5.54
C TYR A 971 6.58 20.57 5.69
N GLY A 972 5.35 20.37 6.16
CA GLY A 972 4.57 19.14 5.93
C GLY A 972 3.97 18.46 7.16
N LYS A 973 4.29 18.92 8.37
CA LYS A 973 3.77 18.40 9.64
C LYS A 973 3.19 19.50 10.53
N ILE A 974 2.11 19.17 11.23
CA ILE A 974 1.62 19.92 12.40
C ILE A 974 2.14 19.18 13.62
N HIS A 975 2.79 19.89 14.54
CA HIS A 975 3.18 19.33 15.82
C HIS A 975 2.10 19.64 16.87
N VAL A 976 1.78 18.67 17.72
CA VAL A 976 0.81 18.84 18.82
C VAL A 976 1.45 18.35 20.10
N GLN A 977 1.50 19.20 21.13
CA GLN A 977 2.03 18.86 22.46
C GLN A 977 1.00 19.20 23.54
N ASP A 978 0.55 18.18 24.26
CA ASP A 978 -0.37 18.24 25.39
C ASP A 978 0.39 18.10 26.72
N GLU A 979 0.49 19.19 27.47
CA GLU A 979 1.03 19.22 28.84
C GLU A 979 -0.12 19.10 29.84
N VAL A 980 -0.25 17.95 30.49
CA VAL A 980 -1.44 17.57 31.27
C VAL A 980 -1.08 17.39 32.74
N VAL A 981 -1.82 18.06 33.63
CA VAL A 981 -1.73 17.89 35.08
C VAL A 981 -2.98 17.16 35.58
N ILE A 982 -2.80 15.94 36.08
CA ILE A 982 -3.87 15.11 36.64
C ILE A 982 -3.79 14.99 38.16
N GLU A 983 -4.95 14.98 38.82
CA GLU A 983 -5.10 14.82 40.27
C GLU A 983 -6.21 13.81 40.57
N ASN A 984 -6.02 12.97 41.59
CA ASN A 984 -7.07 12.09 42.09
C ASN A 984 -7.83 12.80 43.24
N ASN A 985 -9.04 13.29 42.97
CA ASN A 985 -9.93 13.96 43.93
C ASN A 985 -10.59 12.99 44.95
N GLY A 986 -10.21 11.71 44.96
CA GLY A 986 -10.70 10.69 45.90
C GLY A 986 -10.24 10.91 47.35
N VAL A 987 -10.66 9.99 48.24
CA VAL A 987 -10.41 10.11 49.68
C VAL A 987 -8.91 10.11 49.97
N ARG A 988 -8.42 11.17 50.65
CA ARG A 988 -6.99 11.40 50.84
C ARG A 988 -6.33 10.34 51.72
N LEU A 989 -5.24 9.76 51.23
CA LEU A 989 -4.48 8.75 51.98
C LEU A 989 -3.76 9.39 53.18
N VAL A 990 -3.77 8.69 54.32
CA VAL A 990 -3.06 9.03 55.56
C VAL A 990 -2.34 7.80 56.09
N GLY A 991 -1.13 7.98 56.64
CA GLY A 991 -0.26 6.88 57.08
C GLY A 991 0.74 6.43 56.00
N PRO A 992 1.55 5.40 56.27
CA PRO A 992 2.56 4.92 55.33
C PRO A 992 1.91 4.22 54.13
N PHE A 993 2.37 4.56 52.92
CA PHE A 993 2.04 3.79 51.72
C PHE A 993 2.84 2.49 51.69
N THR A 994 2.17 1.36 51.85
CA THR A 994 2.77 0.03 51.65
C THR A 994 2.54 -0.40 50.20
N GLY A 995 3.56 -0.98 49.54
CA GLY A 995 3.52 -1.35 48.11
C GLY A 995 2.61 -2.55 47.77
N GLY A 996 1.61 -2.86 48.60
CA GLY A 996 0.72 -4.01 48.45
C GLY A 996 -0.31 -3.85 47.33
N LYS A 997 -0.71 -4.96 46.71
CA LYS A 997 -1.74 -4.97 45.65
C LYS A 997 -3.16 -4.89 46.22
N ARG A 998 -3.56 -3.72 46.75
CA ARG A 998 -4.98 -3.39 46.99
C ARG A 998 -5.65 -2.82 45.73
N LYS A 999 -6.98 -2.96 45.65
CA LYS A 999 -7.80 -2.57 44.49
C LYS A 999 -7.76 -1.08 44.15
N ALA A 1000 -7.61 -0.22 45.16
CA ALA A 1000 -7.57 1.24 45.00
C ALA A 1000 -6.20 1.74 44.49
N THR A 1001 -5.76 1.23 43.34
CA THR A 1001 -4.59 1.72 42.59
C THR A 1001 -5.04 2.14 41.20
N THR A 1002 -4.46 3.21 40.63
CA THR A 1002 -4.81 3.63 39.28
C THR A 1002 -4.55 2.51 38.28
N GLY A 1003 -5.57 2.20 37.49
CA GLY A 1003 -5.46 1.29 36.35
C GLY A 1003 -4.63 1.88 35.22
N TRP A 1004 -4.82 1.33 34.04
CA TRP A 1004 -4.29 1.96 32.82
C TRP A 1004 -5.20 3.10 32.39
N PHE A 1005 -4.61 4.23 32.06
CA PHE A 1005 -5.27 5.35 31.41
C PHE A 1005 -5.32 5.14 29.90
N TYR A 1006 -6.32 5.74 29.25
CA TYR A 1006 -6.55 5.64 27.80
C TYR A 1006 -6.80 7.02 27.21
N THR A 1007 -5.98 7.39 26.22
CA THR A 1007 -6.10 8.60 25.41
C THR A 1007 -6.39 8.20 23.96
N HIS A 1008 -7.31 8.87 23.28
CA HIS A 1008 -7.60 8.59 21.86
C HIS A 1008 -7.08 9.72 20.97
N LEU A 1009 -6.04 9.39 20.20
CA LEU A 1009 -5.34 10.24 19.25
C LEU A 1009 -5.91 10.04 17.83
N PRO A 1010 -5.76 11.01 16.92
CA PRO A 1010 -6.13 10.86 15.51
C PRO A 1010 -5.51 9.61 14.85
N ALA A 1011 -6.20 9.02 13.87
CA ALA A 1011 -5.69 7.85 13.15
C ALA A 1011 -4.29 8.08 12.54
N CYS A 1012 -4.07 9.26 11.96
CA CYS A 1012 -2.87 9.56 11.19
C CYS A 1012 -1.75 10.20 12.02
N THR A 1013 -1.73 9.90 13.32
CA THR A 1013 -0.71 10.36 14.26
C THR A 1013 0.61 9.62 14.06
N GLU A 1014 1.70 10.36 13.97
CA GLU A 1014 3.09 9.89 13.92
C GLU A 1014 3.88 10.36 15.16
N ASN A 1015 5.10 9.82 15.36
CA ASN A 1015 6.08 10.33 16.33
C ASN A 1015 5.57 10.55 17.77
N ILE A 1016 4.68 9.67 18.26
CA ILE A 1016 4.12 9.75 19.62
C ILE A 1016 5.24 9.60 20.67
N LYS A 1017 5.48 10.66 21.44
CA LYS A 1017 6.36 10.66 22.62
C LYS A 1017 5.51 10.93 23.86
N PHE A 1018 5.74 10.16 24.92
CA PHE A 1018 5.06 10.33 26.20
C PHE A 1018 6.11 10.39 27.32
N PHE A 1019 6.21 11.54 27.97
CA PHE A 1019 7.24 11.80 28.98
C PHE A 1019 6.67 12.46 30.23
N ASP A 1020 7.38 12.28 31.32
CA ASP A 1020 7.14 12.88 32.63
C ASP A 1020 8.16 14.01 32.84
N ILE A 1021 8.06 14.79 33.91
CA ILE A 1021 9.11 15.76 34.29
C ILE A 1021 10.47 15.09 34.59
N LEU A 1022 10.46 13.77 34.80
CA LEU A 1022 11.64 12.91 34.93
C LEU A 1022 12.06 12.24 33.60
N GLY A 1023 11.58 12.74 32.45
CA GLY A 1023 11.85 12.18 31.12
C GLY A 1023 10.92 11.02 30.73
N ASN A 1024 11.33 10.25 29.72
CA ASN A 1024 10.53 9.19 29.08
C ASN A 1024 9.99 8.16 30.08
N ASN A 1025 8.73 7.74 29.92
CA ASN A 1025 8.07 6.73 30.76
C ASN A 1025 7.70 5.50 29.93
N SER A 1026 8.43 4.40 30.11
CA SER A 1026 8.25 3.15 29.38
C SER A 1026 6.96 2.36 29.71
N LYS A 1027 6.12 2.83 30.64
CA LYS A 1027 4.81 2.23 30.96
C LYS A 1027 3.72 2.67 29.96
N THR A 1028 3.98 2.51 28.67
CA THR A 1028 3.12 2.95 27.55
C THR A 1028 2.91 1.84 26.54
N GLN A 1029 1.69 1.71 26.03
CA GLN A 1029 1.28 0.74 25.02
C GLN A 1029 0.41 1.45 23.97
N VAL A 1030 0.77 1.37 22.69
CA VAL A 1030 0.04 2.01 21.59
C VAL A 1030 -0.76 0.95 20.82
N TYR A 1031 -2.05 1.23 20.59
CA TYR A 1031 -2.94 0.36 19.81
C TYR A 1031 -3.52 1.14 18.63
N HIS A 1032 -3.24 0.69 17.41
CA HIS A 1032 -3.75 1.33 16.19
C HIS A 1032 -5.08 0.69 15.77
N PHE A 1033 -6.14 1.50 15.71
CA PHE A 1033 -7.45 1.11 15.19
C PHE A 1033 -7.67 1.67 13.78
N ILE A 1034 -8.84 1.42 13.19
CA ILE A 1034 -9.18 1.89 11.84
C ILE A 1034 -9.39 3.41 11.83
N ASP A 1035 -10.04 3.96 12.86
CA ASP A 1035 -10.47 5.37 12.86
C ASP A 1035 -9.70 6.27 13.86
N TYR A 1036 -8.91 5.68 14.76
CA TYR A 1036 -8.13 6.38 15.79
C TYR A 1036 -6.93 5.53 16.27
N ILE A 1037 -6.09 6.12 17.11
CA ILE A 1037 -5.01 5.43 17.84
C ILE A 1037 -5.29 5.56 19.34
N THR A 1038 -5.15 4.48 20.10
CA THR A 1038 -5.25 4.52 21.57
C THR A 1038 -3.87 4.44 22.18
N LEU A 1039 -3.45 5.51 22.87
CA LEU A 1039 -2.34 5.45 23.81
C LEU A 1039 -2.89 4.97 25.15
N LYS A 1040 -2.43 3.80 25.59
CA LYS A 1040 -2.71 3.22 26.90
C LYS A 1040 -1.47 3.38 27.77
N PHE A 1041 -1.55 4.14 28.86
CA PHE A 1041 -0.38 4.46 29.69
C PHE A 1041 -0.66 4.27 31.18
N ASN A 1042 0.38 4.29 32.00
CA ASN A 1042 0.26 4.34 33.45
C ASN A 1042 1.30 5.31 34.03
N THR A 1043 0.92 6.02 35.09
CA THR A 1043 1.82 6.91 35.84
C THR A 1043 2.96 6.11 36.49
N ARG A 1044 4.08 6.78 36.82
CA ARG A 1044 5.23 6.09 37.43
C ARG A 1044 4.85 5.39 38.74
N PHE A 1045 4.05 6.06 39.55
CA PHE A 1045 3.43 5.62 40.79
C PHE A 1045 1.89 5.63 40.67
N PRO A 1046 1.14 4.81 41.44
CA PRO A 1046 -0.32 4.83 41.40
C PRO A 1046 -0.87 6.10 42.08
N LEU A 1047 -1.87 6.77 41.50
CA LEU A 1047 -2.43 7.99 42.09
C LEU A 1047 -3.42 7.66 43.22
N MET A 1048 -3.01 7.87 44.47
CA MET A 1048 -3.90 7.85 45.63
C MET A 1048 -4.67 9.17 45.77
N GLY A 1049 -5.72 9.21 46.58
CA GLY A 1049 -6.49 10.44 46.80
C GLY A 1049 -5.62 11.60 47.30
N GLY A 1050 -5.74 12.76 46.66
CA GLY A 1050 -4.92 13.95 46.88
C GLY A 1050 -3.50 13.89 46.29
N TRP A 1051 -3.16 12.88 45.48
CA TRP A 1051 -1.90 12.83 44.72
C TRP A 1051 -2.09 13.41 43.31
N LYS A 1052 -1.03 14.06 42.81
CA LYS A 1052 -0.99 14.68 41.48
C LYS A 1052 0.15 14.07 40.65
N SER A 1053 0.02 14.11 39.34
CA SER A 1053 1.07 13.77 38.37
C SER A 1053 0.92 14.65 37.14
N SER A 1054 2.04 15.14 36.62
CA SER A 1054 2.14 15.79 35.32
C SER A 1054 2.64 14.80 34.27
N TYR A 1055 2.22 14.95 33.03
CA TYR A 1055 2.87 14.31 31.88
C TYR A 1055 2.76 15.20 30.65
N VAL A 1056 3.62 14.95 29.66
CA VAL A 1056 3.61 15.59 28.36
C VAL A 1056 3.45 14.53 27.28
N LEU A 1057 2.50 14.74 26.39
CA LEU A 1057 2.19 13.90 25.25
C LEU A 1057 2.36 14.72 23.98
N SER A 1058 3.45 14.51 23.25
CA SER A 1058 3.74 15.20 21.99
C SER A 1058 3.64 14.24 20.81
N TYR A 1059 3.05 14.67 19.70
CA TYR A 1059 2.89 13.86 18.49
C TYR A 1059 2.79 14.72 17.23
N ASP A 1060 3.10 14.11 16.09
CA ASP A 1060 3.02 14.77 14.77
C ASP A 1060 1.76 14.33 14.03
N VAL A 1061 1.22 15.23 13.21
CA VAL A 1061 0.06 14.96 12.34
C VAL A 1061 0.33 15.56 10.94
N PRO A 1062 0.03 14.87 9.82
CA PRO A 1062 0.27 15.41 8.48
C PRO A 1062 -0.60 16.63 8.18
N VAL A 1063 0.01 17.72 7.68
CA VAL A 1063 -0.67 18.99 7.35
C VAL A 1063 -1.85 18.78 6.42
N HIS A 1064 -1.69 17.91 5.42
CA HIS A 1064 -2.68 17.70 4.35
C HIS A 1064 -4.05 17.19 4.81
N GLU A 1065 -4.17 16.63 6.03
CA GLU A 1065 -5.48 16.22 6.56
C GLU A 1065 -6.21 17.35 7.32
N TYR A 1066 -5.52 18.43 7.67
CA TYR A 1066 -6.01 19.47 8.60
C TYR A 1066 -5.90 20.90 8.07
N VAL A 1067 -5.08 21.17 7.06
CA VAL A 1067 -5.03 22.46 6.35
C VAL A 1067 -5.59 22.27 4.95
N LEU A 1068 -6.74 22.88 4.69
CA LEU A 1068 -7.32 23.04 3.37
C LEU A 1068 -6.74 24.31 2.71
N MET A 1069 -6.70 24.33 1.38
CA MET A 1069 -6.18 25.45 0.58
C MET A 1069 -7.18 25.78 -0.53
N ASP A 1070 -7.45 27.07 -0.70
CA ASP A 1070 -8.36 27.67 -1.67
C ASP A 1070 -7.66 28.91 -2.27
N GLU A 1071 -7.13 28.75 -3.49
CA GLU A 1071 -6.19 29.69 -4.14
C GLU A 1071 -5.03 30.14 -3.23
N GLU A 1072 -5.06 31.38 -2.71
CA GLU A 1072 -4.06 31.94 -1.79
C GLU A 1072 -4.47 31.89 -0.30
N HIS A 1073 -5.54 31.17 0.03
CA HIS A 1073 -6.15 31.17 1.36
C HIS A 1073 -6.13 29.77 1.96
N TYR A 1074 -5.69 29.68 3.21
CA TYR A 1074 -5.56 28.43 3.95
C TYR A 1074 -6.60 28.39 5.07
N SER A 1075 -7.23 27.23 5.26
CA SER A 1075 -8.14 26.97 6.38
C SER A 1075 -7.60 25.80 7.19
N LEU A 1076 -7.02 26.09 8.36
CA LEU A 1076 -6.77 25.07 9.38
C LEU A 1076 -8.12 24.63 9.96
N GLN A 1077 -8.39 23.33 10.00
CA GLN A 1077 -9.56 22.73 10.61
C GLN A 1077 -9.13 21.57 11.51
N MET A 1078 -9.04 21.81 12.82
CA MET A 1078 -8.59 20.78 13.76
C MET A 1078 -9.35 20.85 15.08
N ARG A 1079 -9.44 19.72 15.78
CA ARG A 1079 -9.95 19.66 17.14
C ARG A 1079 -9.11 20.55 18.04
N ALA A 1080 -9.77 21.47 18.75
CA ALA A 1080 -9.08 22.31 19.72
C ALA A 1080 -8.52 21.50 20.89
N LEU A 1081 -9.20 20.40 21.25
CA LEU A 1081 -8.81 19.47 22.31
C LEU A 1081 -9.19 18.05 21.86
N ASP A 1082 -8.32 17.07 22.03
CA ASP A 1082 -8.62 15.66 21.76
C ASP A 1082 -9.08 14.93 23.04
N TYR A 1083 -9.28 13.63 22.90
CA TYR A 1083 -9.76 12.74 23.94
C TYR A 1083 -8.64 12.42 24.94
N VAL A 1084 -8.42 13.31 25.91
CA VAL A 1084 -7.32 13.22 26.89
C VAL A 1084 -7.43 11.97 27.78
N LEU A 1085 -8.60 11.75 28.41
CA LEU A 1085 -8.89 10.66 29.34
C LEU A 1085 -10.39 10.31 29.33
N THR A 1086 -10.71 9.02 29.52
CA THR A 1086 -12.09 8.48 29.60
C THR A 1086 -12.82 8.87 30.90
N ASP A 1087 -14.05 9.37 30.80
CA ASP A 1087 -14.96 9.78 31.89
C ASP A 1087 -14.41 10.88 32.82
N VAL A 1088 -13.43 11.68 32.36
CA VAL A 1088 -12.69 12.66 33.16
C VAL A 1088 -13.03 14.12 32.79
N VAL A 1089 -13.22 14.95 33.82
CA VAL A 1089 -13.42 16.41 33.69
C VAL A 1089 -12.09 17.13 33.53
N ILE A 1090 -12.09 18.20 32.74
CA ILE A 1090 -10.96 19.11 32.51
C ILE A 1090 -11.33 20.47 33.10
N GLU A 1091 -10.80 20.80 34.29
CA GLU A 1091 -11.13 22.04 35.01
C GLU A 1091 -10.68 23.30 34.24
N SER A 1092 -9.46 23.26 33.68
CA SER A 1092 -8.86 24.34 32.88
C SER A 1092 -8.19 23.76 31.63
N ALA A 1093 -8.42 24.40 30.48
CA ALA A 1093 -7.74 24.12 29.23
C ALA A 1093 -7.27 25.41 28.57
N VAL A 1094 -6.01 25.43 28.13
CA VAL A 1094 -5.39 26.51 27.34
C VAL A 1094 -4.86 25.90 26.05
N VAL A 1095 -5.36 26.37 24.90
CA VAL A 1095 -4.93 25.90 23.58
C VAL A 1095 -4.23 27.04 22.86
N LYS A 1096 -2.96 26.82 22.49
CA LYS A 1096 -2.11 27.77 21.77
C LYS A 1096 -1.91 27.26 20.34
N ILE A 1097 -2.31 28.03 19.33
CA ILE A 1097 -2.12 27.67 17.92
C ILE A 1097 -1.12 28.64 17.29
N ARG A 1098 0.09 28.15 16.98
CA ARG A 1098 1.17 28.90 16.33
C ARG A 1098 1.12 28.69 14.81
N PHE A 1099 1.16 29.79 14.08
CA PHE A 1099 1.24 29.82 12.61
C PHE A 1099 2.67 30.13 12.14
N PRO A 1100 3.03 29.77 10.89
CA PRO A 1100 4.37 30.06 10.37
C PRO A 1100 4.58 31.56 10.17
N GLU A 1101 5.84 32.02 10.23
CA GLU A 1101 6.21 33.39 9.90
C GLU A 1101 5.69 33.78 8.50
N GLY A 1102 5.05 34.95 8.39
CA GLY A 1102 4.46 35.43 7.13
C GLY A 1102 3.06 34.89 6.83
N ALA A 1103 2.45 34.13 7.74
CA ALA A 1103 0.99 33.97 7.77
C ALA A 1103 0.30 35.32 8.06
N GLN A 1104 -0.99 35.42 7.74
CA GLN A 1104 -1.88 36.52 8.13
C GLN A 1104 -3.26 35.96 8.46
N ILE A 1105 -3.60 35.86 9.75
CA ILE A 1105 -4.91 35.39 10.23
C ILE A 1105 -6.00 36.39 9.79
N LYS A 1106 -7.01 35.89 9.05
CA LYS A 1106 -8.16 36.68 8.57
C LYS A 1106 -9.41 36.47 9.42
N ARG A 1107 -9.67 35.24 9.87
CA ARG A 1107 -10.85 34.88 10.65
C ARG A 1107 -10.63 33.63 11.48
N VAL A 1108 -11.08 33.67 12.73
CA VAL A 1108 -11.19 32.51 13.61
C VAL A 1108 -12.68 32.16 13.76
N ILE A 1109 -13.02 30.87 13.72
CA ILE A 1109 -14.35 30.36 14.04
C ILE A 1109 -14.18 29.34 15.17
N LEU A 1110 -14.79 29.65 16.31
CA LEU A 1110 -14.66 28.90 17.55
C LEU A 1110 -15.90 28.06 17.86
N PRO A 1111 -15.75 26.91 18.52
CA PRO A 1111 -16.87 26.21 19.13
C PRO A 1111 -17.35 26.95 20.39
N ASN A 1112 -18.64 26.82 20.71
CA ASN A 1112 -19.29 27.47 21.85
C ASN A 1112 -18.69 27.11 23.23
N SER A 1113 -17.78 26.13 23.30
CA SER A 1113 -17.08 25.67 24.50
C SER A 1113 -15.77 26.42 24.79
N LEU A 1114 -15.27 27.25 23.86
CA LEU A 1114 -13.98 27.94 23.99
C LEU A 1114 -14.12 29.45 23.76
N THR A 1115 -13.41 30.22 24.58
CA THR A 1115 -13.28 31.67 24.46
C THR A 1115 -11.95 32.02 23.79
N LEU A 1116 -11.94 33.05 22.96
CA LEU A 1116 -10.72 33.70 22.50
C LEU A 1116 -10.16 34.55 23.64
N GLU A 1117 -8.86 34.44 23.89
CA GLU A 1117 -8.13 35.47 24.63
C GLU A 1117 -7.33 36.30 23.61
N ASN A 1118 -7.31 37.63 23.79
CA ASN A 1118 -6.64 38.53 22.85
C ASN A 1118 -5.14 38.26 22.77
N GLU A 1119 -4.53 38.69 21.66
CA GLU A 1119 -3.13 38.41 21.29
C GLU A 1119 -2.15 38.66 22.45
N GLY A 1120 -1.33 37.65 22.72
CA GLY A 1120 -0.40 37.65 23.85
C GLY A 1120 0.82 38.54 23.60
N ASP A 1121 0.81 39.72 24.23
CA ASP A 1121 1.96 40.60 24.52
C ASP A 1121 2.98 40.78 23.38
N GLY A 1122 2.70 41.78 22.51
CA GLY A 1122 3.35 42.05 21.22
C GLY A 1122 4.83 42.48 21.28
N SER A 1123 5.67 41.61 21.81
CA SER A 1123 7.12 41.75 21.92
C SER A 1123 7.88 41.33 20.66
N ASN A 1124 7.32 40.40 19.85
CA ASN A 1124 7.85 39.98 18.56
C ASN A 1124 6.72 39.88 17.51
N PRO A 1125 6.69 40.74 16.47
CA PRO A 1125 5.65 40.69 15.42
C PRO A 1125 5.84 39.54 14.40
N SER A 1126 6.76 38.60 14.66
CA SER A 1126 7.03 37.43 13.80
C SER A 1126 6.19 36.20 14.14
N GLU A 1127 5.77 36.01 15.40
CA GLU A 1127 5.02 34.83 15.84
C GLU A 1127 3.51 35.11 15.93
N GLN A 1128 2.72 34.57 14.99
CA GLN A 1128 1.26 34.61 15.09
C GLN A 1128 0.75 33.44 15.95
N ILE A 1129 0.31 33.74 17.16
CA ILE A 1129 -0.20 32.77 18.14
C ILE A 1129 -1.61 33.13 18.56
N ILE A 1130 -2.56 32.21 18.32
CA ILE A 1130 -3.93 32.29 18.82
C ILE A 1130 -4.00 31.57 20.17
N VAL A 1131 -4.56 32.21 21.20
CA VAL A 1131 -4.77 31.61 22.53
C VAL A 1131 -6.27 31.43 22.79
N LEU A 1132 -6.67 30.19 23.09
CA LEU A 1132 -8.04 29.83 23.43
C LEU A 1132 -8.09 29.31 24.87
N LYS A 1133 -9.12 29.71 25.63
CA LYS A 1133 -9.38 29.23 26.99
C LYS A 1133 -10.71 28.53 27.11
N GLY A 1134 -10.73 27.44 27.88
CA GLY A 1134 -11.92 26.68 28.26
C GLY A 1134 -11.87 26.25 29.72
N VAL A 1135 -13.05 26.11 30.33
CA VAL A 1135 -13.23 25.78 31.75
C VAL A 1135 -14.29 24.69 31.88
N ASN A 1136 -14.09 23.72 32.77
CA ASN A 1136 -15.01 22.58 33.00
C ASN A 1136 -15.37 21.81 31.70
N LEU A 1137 -14.38 21.57 30.84
CA LEU A 1137 -14.55 20.81 29.60
C LEU A 1137 -14.70 19.30 29.87
N PHE A 1138 -15.27 18.61 28.88
CA PHE A 1138 -15.51 17.17 28.87
C PHE A 1138 -15.59 16.68 27.42
N GLU A 1139 -15.56 15.36 27.21
CA GLU A 1139 -15.54 14.68 25.90
C GLU A 1139 -16.60 15.20 24.92
N ASN A 1140 -17.82 15.47 25.39
CA ASN A 1140 -18.92 15.98 24.56
C ASN A 1140 -18.72 17.40 24.02
N TYR A 1141 -17.70 18.13 24.49
CA TYR A 1141 -17.29 19.44 23.97
C TYR A 1141 -16.13 19.36 22.96
N ILE A 1142 -15.58 18.17 22.68
CA ILE A 1142 -14.56 17.97 21.65
C ILE A 1142 -15.13 18.39 20.29
N SER A 1143 -14.52 19.43 19.72
CA SER A 1143 -15.04 20.12 18.54
C SER A 1143 -13.91 20.81 17.77
N ASN A 1144 -14.14 21.04 16.49
CA ASN A 1144 -13.14 21.65 15.60
C ASN A 1144 -13.16 23.17 15.74
N VAL A 1145 -11.99 23.76 15.92
CA VAL A 1145 -11.72 25.16 15.61
C VAL A 1145 -11.36 25.24 14.13
N THR A 1146 -11.80 26.31 13.46
CA THR A 1146 -11.32 26.62 12.11
C THR A 1146 -10.68 28.00 12.06
N VAL A 1147 -9.51 28.11 11.42
CA VAL A 1147 -8.74 29.34 11.30
C VAL A 1147 -8.43 29.57 9.83
N ASN A 1148 -8.91 30.69 9.29
CA ASN A 1148 -8.65 31.11 7.92
C ASN A 1148 -7.54 32.15 7.92
N TYR A 1149 -6.48 31.91 7.16
CA TYR A 1149 -5.30 32.75 7.05
C TYR A 1149 -4.79 32.78 5.59
N SER A 1150 -4.09 33.83 5.19
CA SER A 1150 -3.29 33.83 3.95
C SER A 1150 -1.82 33.61 4.27
N PHE A 1151 -1.08 32.99 3.36
CA PHE A 1151 0.35 32.73 3.47
C PHE A 1151 0.94 32.72 2.06
N ASN A 1152 2.07 33.40 1.84
CA ASN A 1152 2.72 33.42 0.53
C ASN A 1152 3.80 32.31 0.47
N PRO A 1153 3.69 31.32 -0.44
CA PRO A 1153 4.64 30.19 -0.52
C PRO A 1153 6.11 30.59 -0.67
N LEU A 1154 6.42 31.79 -1.20
CA LEU A 1154 7.80 32.29 -1.32
C LEU A 1154 8.51 32.43 0.04
N TYR A 1155 7.77 32.60 1.15
CA TYR A 1155 8.37 32.61 2.49
C TYR A 1155 9.04 31.28 2.86
N LEU A 1156 8.66 30.15 2.25
CA LEU A 1156 9.31 28.85 2.48
C LEU A 1156 10.76 28.80 1.98
N LEU A 1157 11.14 29.68 1.04
CA LEU A 1157 12.52 29.81 0.57
C LEU A 1157 13.39 30.65 1.53
N ARG A 1158 12.79 31.47 2.41
CA ARG A 1158 13.52 32.38 3.30
C ARG A 1158 14.43 31.65 4.27
N LEU A 1159 13.96 30.56 4.89
CA LEU A 1159 14.78 29.81 5.85
C LEU A 1159 16.00 29.13 5.18
N PRO A 1160 15.87 28.39 4.06
CA PRO A 1160 17.02 27.94 3.28
C PRO A 1160 17.98 29.06 2.84
N LEU A 1161 17.45 30.20 2.39
CA LEU A 1161 18.28 31.35 1.97
C LEU A 1161 19.05 31.99 3.14
N VAL A 1162 18.43 32.13 4.32
CA VAL A 1162 19.11 32.63 5.52
C VAL A 1162 20.22 31.67 5.96
N ILE A 1163 20.01 30.36 5.86
CA ILE A 1163 21.04 29.34 6.14
C ILE A 1163 22.16 29.42 5.10
N SER A 1164 21.85 29.57 3.80
CA SER A 1164 22.85 29.74 2.74
C SER A 1164 23.71 30.98 2.98
N VAL A 1165 23.09 32.15 3.20
CA VAL A 1165 23.79 33.42 3.48
C VAL A 1165 24.61 33.33 4.77
N PHE A 1166 24.15 32.62 5.80
CA PHE A 1166 24.94 32.38 7.01
C PHE A 1166 26.18 31.50 6.74
N LEU A 1167 26.02 30.42 5.97
CA LEU A 1167 27.13 29.51 5.62
C LEU A 1167 28.12 30.19 4.66
N GLU A 1168 27.65 30.94 3.67
CA GLU A 1168 28.46 31.75 2.76
C GLU A 1168 29.19 32.86 3.52
N GLY A 1169 28.53 33.52 4.47
CA GLY A 1169 29.12 34.52 5.36
C GLY A 1169 30.19 33.93 6.27
N ALA A 1170 29.93 32.78 6.89
CA ALA A 1170 30.92 32.06 7.70
C ALA A 1170 32.11 31.58 6.86
N PHE A 1171 31.86 31.10 5.64
CA PHE A 1171 32.91 30.71 4.69
C PHE A 1171 33.75 31.93 4.27
N LEU A 1172 33.12 33.08 3.99
CA LEU A 1172 33.81 34.35 3.74
C LEU A 1172 34.67 34.79 4.94
N VAL A 1173 34.17 34.70 6.17
CA VAL A 1173 34.94 35.01 7.39
C VAL A 1173 36.13 34.07 7.55
N VAL A 1174 36.00 32.78 7.24
CA VAL A 1174 37.12 31.81 7.25
C VAL A 1174 38.13 32.09 6.13
N LEU A 1175 37.67 32.51 4.94
CA LEU A 1175 38.51 32.82 3.78
C LEU A 1175 39.30 34.12 4.01
N VAL A 1176 38.64 35.17 4.50
CA VAL A 1176 39.24 36.43 4.95
C VAL A 1176 40.20 36.18 6.13
N GLY A 1177 39.80 35.37 7.11
CA GLY A 1177 40.64 34.99 8.24
C GLY A 1177 41.91 34.25 7.83
N LYS A 1178 41.85 33.39 6.80
CA LYS A 1178 43.05 32.81 6.16
C LYS A 1178 43.88 33.86 5.44
N TYR A 1179 43.26 34.76 4.69
CA TYR A 1179 43.94 35.76 3.87
C TYR A 1179 44.75 36.77 4.70
N PHE A 1180 44.24 37.17 5.87
CA PHE A 1180 44.95 38.06 6.79
C PHE A 1180 46.01 37.36 7.66
N ASN A 1181 46.06 36.02 7.69
CA ASN A 1181 46.98 35.27 8.55
C ASN A 1181 48.46 35.35 8.08
N ASP A 1182 48.71 35.80 6.85
CA ASP A 1182 50.05 36.11 6.32
C ASP A 1182 50.52 37.55 6.66
N THR A 1183 49.69 38.35 7.35
CA THR A 1183 50.05 39.71 7.82
C THR A 1183 49.87 39.83 9.33
N SER A 1184 50.91 40.26 10.03
CA SER A 1184 50.91 40.37 11.49
C SER A 1184 49.90 41.39 12.01
N PHE A 1185 48.74 40.91 12.46
CA PHE A 1185 47.74 41.68 13.22
C PHE A 1185 47.30 40.88 14.45
N ASP A 1186 47.22 41.56 15.60
CA ASP A 1186 47.33 40.89 16.90
C ASP A 1186 46.12 40.03 17.31
N SER A 1187 46.44 39.00 18.11
CA SER A 1187 45.50 38.10 18.80
C SER A 1187 44.47 38.80 19.71
N LEU A 1188 44.64 40.10 19.96
CA LEU A 1188 43.76 40.93 20.78
C LEU A 1188 42.33 41.06 20.21
N PHE A 1189 42.16 40.93 18.89
CA PHE A 1189 40.84 41.08 18.25
C PHE A 1189 39.94 39.85 18.48
N PHE A 1190 40.48 38.64 18.30
CA PHE A 1190 39.75 37.39 18.56
C PHE A 1190 39.41 37.20 20.04
N ALA A 1191 40.28 37.62 20.96
CA ALA A 1191 39.99 37.59 22.40
C ALA A 1191 38.73 38.42 22.74
N ARG A 1192 38.61 39.64 22.23
CA ARG A 1192 37.45 40.51 22.48
C ARG A 1192 36.16 40.02 21.82
N LEU A 1193 36.25 39.33 20.69
CA LEU A 1193 35.08 38.73 20.05
C LEU A 1193 34.53 37.55 20.87
N ALA A 1194 35.41 36.76 21.50
CA ALA A 1194 35.04 35.67 22.40
C ALA A 1194 34.40 36.14 23.72
N ASP A 1195 34.72 37.35 24.19
CA ASP A 1195 34.06 37.99 25.35
C ASP A 1195 32.68 38.62 25.03
N THR A 1196 32.19 38.51 23.79
CA THR A 1196 30.93 39.13 23.32
C THR A 1196 29.92 38.19 22.68
N PHE A 1197 30.14 36.87 22.78
CA PHE A 1197 29.23 35.79 22.38
C PHE A 1197 28.90 34.88 23.57
#